data_AF-A0A068RT16-F1
#
_entry.id   AF-A0A068RT16-F1
#
_cell.length_a   1.000
_cell.length_b   1.000
_cell.length_c   1.000
_cell.angle_alpha   90.00
_cell.angle_beta   90.00
_cell.angle_gamma   90.00
#
_symmetry.space_group_name_H-M   'P 1'
#
loop_
_entity.id
_entity.type
_entity.pdbx_description
1 polymer ?
#
loop_
_entity_poly.entity_id
_entity_poly.type
_entity_poly.pdbx_seq_one_letter_code
_entity_poly.pdbx_strand_id
1 'polypeptide(L)'
;MNKQLNKRFPCEECREQKRKCDCKQPCDRCERFNLKCVYLKGFSPRDQEFIQIAKEKEMHCEIEALTTEIELLQKEMASLQSATTFQRQPTPPLSHEDNDSHSHSNKWTPRSRTPSAAYPATPESMETTDDSSSIMTALSRSTKRQRVIAQDGSTSVVLSQQHNHQQRRPWILTIRNGKMEIETCVNTYNDLLPHLHAMTGAIYSQEHVPFTFHAYSTYGALIKAFNTMILNKYGKTTCRSWVNAMRMITLSSSSPSPTSDNTTTPCPQSIARFIHPLLDAYWKCKHYQHLAVHISTFIRLFVHPYQNDSNSITSSPAVMALCAGICLSSCQHTSSIIPTGSHLEYARCYYDQARQLIADRFDDPCLETFATFVFLALYEMTIGHDSTSAHYTNLALRMANMLRPEYTTQITMMKDDVQESILFHRLQTFLQQIRLFELATDFDNNDRDQRETGYARFYAACHNPTDEWWVAADDDSIQAHDLIEMHRCLQKLRRDIYNNSRIAMTTVPRDLAELTEMVVQQQINHVMVHWYTHMLPDRLKLSLPVLDAMNIPDDVYMKTVEKETKDKGIGAVLTVLALYDEGLLIAQSFLHKRLQGSTTRWAHLQQFWQGGRLIMGPEERRQAAGTKWARRIDKLLSVKPVIGYSGTDDEFFAMVMGAMFPEEESKTSVITLAIQTAINAVRLLRFLDASSEWRCFFDMRVLMDVWVLLTRVVRFERYLDAEDQTMLPRVRSDLEHCLAMVRNNASRSLHAANLIGKMEEEYRELLL
;
A
#
# COMPACT_ATOMS: atom_id res chain seq x y z
N MET A 1 0.75 -37.08 24.51
CA MET A 1 -0.29 -36.20 25.11
C MET A 1 0.40 -35.24 26.08
N ASN A 2 0.78 -34.04 25.64
CA ASN A 2 1.32 -33.00 26.52
C ASN A 2 0.16 -32.13 27.02
N LYS A 3 -0.19 -32.25 28.32
CA LYS A 3 -1.09 -31.32 28.99
C LYS A 3 -0.40 -29.97 29.09
N GLN A 4 -0.75 -29.03 28.22
CA GLN A 4 -0.52 -27.61 28.49
C GLN A 4 -1.26 -27.27 29.79
N LEU A 5 -0.49 -27.06 30.86
CA LEU A 5 -0.98 -26.52 32.12
C LEU A 5 -1.45 -25.09 31.84
N ASN A 6 -2.76 -24.91 31.66
CA ASN A 6 -3.39 -23.59 31.68
C ASN A 6 -2.87 -22.84 32.91
N LYS A 7 -2.13 -21.75 32.68
CA LYS A 7 -1.70 -20.83 33.74
C LYS A 7 -2.96 -20.37 34.46
N ARG A 8 -3.17 -20.85 35.68
CA ARG A 8 -4.37 -20.54 36.47
C ARG A 8 -4.18 -19.15 37.09
N PHE A 9 -5.09 -18.23 36.79
CA PHE A 9 -5.06 -16.87 37.33
C PHE A 9 -5.67 -16.85 38.74
N PRO A 10 -5.08 -16.14 39.71
CA PRO A 10 -5.67 -15.96 41.04
C PRO A 10 -6.96 -15.13 40.97
N CYS A 11 -7.92 -15.37 41.88
CA CYS A 11 -9.09 -14.51 42.02
C CYS A 11 -8.69 -13.07 42.43
N GLU A 12 -9.58 -12.10 42.20
CA GLU A 12 -9.29 -10.67 42.45
C GLU A 12 -8.85 -10.42 43.88
N GLU A 13 -9.58 -10.96 44.85
CA GLU A 13 -9.28 -10.71 46.26
C GLU A 13 -7.90 -11.26 46.69
N CYS A 14 -7.50 -12.41 46.15
CA CYS A 14 -6.16 -12.94 46.39
C CYS A 14 -5.10 -12.15 45.60
N ARG A 15 -5.44 -11.63 44.41
CA ARG A 15 -4.55 -10.81 43.59
C ARG A 15 -4.28 -9.45 44.22
N GLU A 16 -5.31 -8.73 44.67
CA GLU A 16 -5.21 -7.43 45.34
C GLU A 16 -4.41 -7.53 46.62
N GLN A 17 -4.66 -8.57 47.42
CA GLN A 17 -3.94 -8.80 48.66
C GLN A 17 -2.57 -9.50 48.46
N LYS A 18 -2.15 -9.74 47.21
CA LYS A 18 -0.90 -10.42 46.82
C LYS A 18 -0.68 -11.76 47.54
N ARG A 19 -1.74 -12.55 47.73
CA ARG A 19 -1.70 -13.88 48.37
C ARG A 19 -1.86 -15.01 47.34
N LYS A 20 -1.40 -16.21 47.70
CA LYS A 20 -1.57 -17.41 46.87
C LYS A 20 -3.05 -17.81 46.82
N CYS A 21 -3.54 -18.08 45.61
CA CYS A 21 -4.89 -18.56 45.33
C CYS A 21 -4.81 -20.01 44.83
N ASP A 22 -5.66 -20.90 45.34
CA ASP A 22 -5.73 -22.30 44.92
C ASP A 22 -6.56 -22.52 43.64
N CYS A 23 -7.16 -21.45 43.12
CA CYS A 23 -7.93 -21.42 41.87
C CYS A 23 -9.22 -22.27 41.89
N LYS A 24 -9.75 -22.62 43.08
CA LYS A 24 -11.11 -23.18 43.22
C LYS A 24 -12.15 -22.05 43.28
N GLN A 25 -13.43 -22.37 43.10
CA GLN A 25 -14.51 -21.38 43.15
C GLN A 25 -15.62 -21.82 44.14
N PRO A 26 -15.71 -21.20 45.33
CA PRO A 26 -14.77 -20.20 45.88
C PRO A 26 -13.38 -20.79 46.17
N CYS A 27 -12.35 -19.95 46.26
CA CYS A 27 -11.00 -20.37 46.61
C CYS A 27 -10.91 -20.63 48.12
N ASP A 28 -10.13 -21.62 48.58
CA ASP A 28 -10.12 -22.05 50.00
C ASP A 28 -9.89 -20.87 50.96
N ARG A 29 -9.11 -19.87 50.53
CA ARG A 29 -8.86 -18.64 51.30
C ARG A 29 -10.10 -17.74 51.38
N CYS A 30 -10.69 -17.40 50.24
CA CYS A 30 -11.87 -16.53 50.23
C CYS A 30 -13.02 -17.17 51.01
N GLU A 31 -13.18 -18.48 50.93
CA GLU A 31 -14.15 -19.22 51.74
C GLU A 31 -13.86 -19.09 53.24
N ARG A 32 -12.61 -19.34 53.66
CA ARG A 32 -12.22 -19.30 55.09
C ARG A 32 -12.38 -17.91 55.73
N PHE A 33 -12.17 -16.85 54.96
CA PHE A 33 -12.28 -15.46 55.44
C PHE A 33 -13.63 -14.82 55.09
N ASN A 34 -14.57 -15.59 54.54
CA ASN A 34 -15.88 -15.14 54.10
C ASN A 34 -15.81 -13.92 53.14
N LEU A 35 -14.82 -13.93 52.25
CA LEU A 35 -14.58 -12.91 51.23
C LEU A 35 -15.21 -13.31 49.89
N LYS A 36 -15.66 -12.33 49.11
CA LYS A 36 -16.29 -12.56 47.80
C LYS A 36 -15.24 -13.03 46.78
N CYS A 37 -15.27 -14.31 46.41
CA CYS A 37 -14.34 -14.89 45.46
C CYS A 37 -14.78 -14.65 44.00
N VAL A 38 -14.28 -13.58 43.37
CA VAL A 38 -14.58 -13.26 41.96
C VAL A 38 -13.35 -13.52 41.08
N TYR A 39 -13.54 -14.31 40.03
CA TYR A 39 -12.59 -14.41 38.92
C TYR A 39 -13.15 -13.58 37.77
N LEU A 40 -12.70 -12.33 37.64
CA LEU A 40 -12.98 -11.59 36.41
C LEU A 40 -12.23 -12.26 35.27
N LYS A 41 -12.93 -12.52 34.16
CA LYS A 41 -12.30 -12.80 32.87
C LYS A 41 -11.59 -11.51 32.43
N GLY A 42 -10.40 -11.27 32.98
CA GLY A 42 -9.56 -10.19 32.52
C GLY A 42 -9.14 -10.48 31.08
N PHE A 43 -9.66 -9.70 30.15
CA PHE A 43 -8.99 -9.49 28.87
C PHE A 43 -7.56 -9.06 29.19
N SER A 44 -6.55 -9.63 28.52
CA SER A 44 -5.18 -9.21 28.78
C SER A 44 -5.03 -7.72 28.42
N PRO A 45 -4.06 -6.99 28.98
CA PRO A 45 -3.82 -5.59 28.59
C PRO A 45 -3.67 -5.39 27.07
N ARG A 46 -3.16 -6.41 26.35
CA ARG A 46 -3.16 -6.41 24.88
C ARG A 46 -4.56 -6.48 24.28
N ASP A 47 -5.45 -7.28 24.86
CA ASP A 47 -6.82 -7.42 24.39
C ASP A 47 -7.65 -6.15 24.65
N GLN A 48 -7.36 -5.38 25.71
CA GLN A 48 -7.95 -4.06 25.92
C GLN A 48 -7.54 -3.06 24.82
N GLU A 49 -6.26 -3.06 24.43
CA GLU A 49 -5.77 -2.23 23.32
C GLU A 49 -6.43 -2.64 21.99
N PHE A 50 -6.60 -3.95 21.73
CA PHE A 50 -7.32 -4.44 20.55
C PHE A 50 -8.81 -4.08 20.57
N ILE A 51 -9.47 -4.15 21.72
CA ILE A 51 -10.89 -3.75 21.87
C ILE A 51 -11.04 -2.24 21.65
N GLN A 52 -10.09 -1.44 22.14
CA GLN A 52 -10.11 0.02 21.95
C GLN A 52 -9.89 0.40 20.48
N ILE A 53 -8.92 -0.23 19.82
CA ILE A 53 -8.70 -0.06 18.37
C ILE A 53 -9.93 -0.49 17.56
N ALA A 54 -10.59 -1.58 17.95
CA ALA A 54 -11.81 -2.03 17.28
C ALA A 54 -12.98 -1.03 17.45
N LYS A 55 -13.15 -0.46 18.65
CA LYS A 55 -14.15 0.58 18.91
C LYS A 55 -13.86 1.89 18.19
N GLU A 56 -12.62 2.34 18.17
CA GLU A 56 -12.21 3.53 17.41
C GLU A 56 -12.47 3.35 15.91
N LYS A 57 -12.21 2.15 15.39
CA LYS A 57 -12.50 1.81 14.00
C LYS A 57 -14.01 1.79 13.69
N GLU A 58 -14.82 1.24 14.58
CA GLU A 58 -16.29 1.26 14.43
C GLU A 58 -16.83 2.68 14.43
N MET A 59 -16.34 3.52 15.34
CA MET A 59 -16.69 4.94 15.42
C MET A 59 -16.27 5.71 14.16
N HIS A 60 -15.08 5.45 13.62
CA HIS A 60 -14.65 6.06 12.36
C HIS A 60 -15.53 5.66 11.17
N CYS A 61 -15.95 4.39 11.08
CA CYS A 61 -16.89 3.94 10.05
C CYS A 61 -18.25 4.65 10.18
N GLU A 62 -18.74 4.88 11.41
CA GLU A 62 -19.99 5.60 11.66
C GLU A 62 -19.88 7.08 11.25
N ILE A 63 -18.74 7.73 11.54
CA ILE A 63 -18.45 9.11 11.10
C ILE A 63 -18.41 9.21 9.57
N GLU A 64 -17.75 8.28 8.88
CA GLU A 64 -17.71 8.25 7.40
C GLU A 64 -19.12 8.07 6.79
N ALA A 65 -19.94 7.19 7.38
CA ALA A 65 -21.32 6.99 6.95
C ALA A 65 -22.17 8.26 7.12
N LEU A 66 -22.09 8.92 8.28
CA LEU A 66 -22.79 10.18 8.54
C LEU A 66 -22.30 11.32 7.63
N THR A 67 -21.01 11.38 7.35
CA THR A 67 -20.43 12.39 6.44
C THR A 67 -20.99 12.22 5.03
N THR A 68 -21.07 10.98 4.54
CA THR A 68 -21.67 10.65 3.24
C THR A 68 -23.15 11.02 3.18
N GLU A 69 -23.90 10.78 4.26
CA GLU A 69 -25.32 11.15 4.34
C GLU A 69 -25.51 12.68 4.31
N ILE A 70 -24.66 13.44 5.01
CA ILE A 70 -24.67 14.90 4.99
C ILE A 70 -24.39 15.43 3.58
N GLU A 71 -23.41 14.87 2.85
CA GLU A 71 -23.11 15.28 1.48
C GLU A 71 -24.29 15.04 0.52
N LEU A 72 -24.99 13.90 0.66
CA LEU A 72 -26.18 13.60 -0.12
C LEU A 72 -27.32 14.58 0.18
N LEU A 73 -27.57 14.88 1.45
CA LEU A 73 -28.57 15.87 1.86
C LEU A 73 -28.22 17.27 1.36
N GLN A 74 -26.95 17.68 1.41
CA GLN A 74 -26.49 18.97 0.87
C GLN A 74 -26.72 19.06 -0.64
N LYS A 75 -26.43 17.99 -1.38
CA LYS A 75 -26.70 17.92 -2.83
C LYS A 75 -28.19 17.99 -3.15
N GLU A 76 -29.03 17.34 -2.35
CA GLU A 76 -30.49 17.42 -2.50
C GLU A 76 -31.02 18.83 -2.20
N MET A 77 -30.54 19.49 -1.13
CA MET A 77 -30.89 20.88 -0.84
C MET A 77 -30.49 21.83 -1.97
N ALA A 78 -29.28 21.66 -2.53
CA ALA A 78 -28.83 22.46 -3.67
C ALA A 78 -29.72 22.26 -4.91
N SER A 79 -30.13 21.01 -5.18
CA SER A 79 -31.09 20.69 -6.24
C SER A 79 -32.44 21.39 -6.02
N LEU A 80 -33.00 21.32 -4.81
CA LEU A 80 -34.27 21.99 -4.47
C LEU A 80 -34.18 23.51 -4.58
N GLN A 81 -33.08 24.12 -4.14
CA GLN A 81 -32.85 25.56 -4.28
C GLN A 81 -32.77 25.99 -5.76
N SER A 82 -32.10 25.19 -6.60
CA SER A 82 -32.04 25.46 -8.04
C SER A 82 -33.42 25.37 -8.70
N ALA A 83 -34.24 24.36 -8.34
CA ALA A 83 -35.59 24.20 -8.87
C ALA A 83 -36.55 25.33 -8.43
N THR A 84 -36.40 25.84 -7.20
CA THR A 84 -37.24 26.92 -6.67
C THR A 84 -36.93 28.27 -7.35
N THR A 85 -35.71 28.44 -7.86
CA THR A 85 -35.28 29.68 -8.54
C THR A 85 -35.92 29.81 -9.94
N PHE A 86 -36.25 28.70 -10.61
CA PHE A 86 -36.90 28.72 -11.93
C PHE A 86 -38.41 29.05 -11.91
N GLN A 87 -39.05 29.11 -10.74
CA GLN A 87 -40.49 29.36 -10.64
C GLN A 87 -40.87 30.82 -10.33
N ARG A 88 -39.89 31.72 -10.15
CA ARG A 88 -40.15 33.17 -10.15
C ARG A 88 -39.97 33.73 -11.56
N GLN A 89 -41.03 33.66 -12.37
CA GLN A 89 -41.12 34.52 -13.54
C GLN A 89 -41.22 35.99 -13.10
N PRO A 90 -40.45 36.90 -13.72
CA PRO A 90 -40.59 38.32 -13.47
C PRO A 90 -41.88 38.84 -14.11
N THR A 91 -42.70 39.50 -13.30
CA THR A 91 -43.83 40.31 -13.79
C THR A 91 -43.27 41.42 -14.69
N PRO A 92 -43.82 41.64 -15.90
CA PRO A 92 -43.25 42.59 -16.85
C PRO A 92 -43.44 44.04 -16.34
N PRO A 93 -42.39 44.87 -16.31
CA PRO A 93 -42.58 46.29 -16.14
C PRO A 93 -43.03 46.92 -17.46
N LEU A 94 -44.08 47.72 -17.33
CA LEU A 94 -44.61 48.61 -18.36
C LEU A 94 -43.53 49.55 -18.88
N SER A 95 -43.61 49.75 -20.19
CA SER A 95 -42.93 50.74 -21.03
C SER A 95 -42.80 52.13 -20.40
N HIS A 96 -41.62 52.74 -20.53
CA HIS A 96 -41.54 54.13 -20.94
C HIS A 96 -40.24 54.40 -21.70
N GLU A 97 -40.43 55.00 -22.87
CA GLU A 97 -39.43 55.55 -23.78
C GLU A 97 -38.65 56.68 -23.08
N ASP A 98 -37.34 56.76 -23.30
CA ASP A 98 -36.75 57.87 -24.06
C ASP A 98 -35.21 57.96 -23.91
N ASN A 99 -34.58 57.90 -25.08
CA ASN A 99 -33.66 58.90 -25.59
C ASN A 99 -32.18 58.97 -25.15
N ASP A 100 -31.36 58.89 -26.21
CA ASP A 100 -30.09 59.57 -26.49
C ASP A 100 -28.77 59.24 -25.77
N SER A 101 -27.89 58.60 -26.55
CA SER A 101 -26.66 59.20 -27.11
C SER A 101 -25.69 59.94 -26.16
N HIS A 102 -24.54 59.31 -25.85
CA HIS A 102 -23.21 59.69 -26.37
C HIS A 102 -22.03 59.14 -25.55
N SER A 103 -21.00 58.82 -26.31
CA SER A 103 -19.61 58.51 -25.98
C SER A 103 -18.91 59.48 -24.99
N HIS A 104 -17.98 58.97 -24.19
CA HIS A 104 -16.57 59.40 -24.03
C HIS A 104 -15.94 58.69 -22.81
N SER A 105 -14.90 57.89 -23.00
CA SER A 105 -13.51 58.22 -22.62
C SER A 105 -13.36 58.94 -21.28
N ASN A 106 -12.84 58.24 -20.25
CA ASN A 106 -11.53 58.60 -19.70
C ASN A 106 -11.00 57.64 -18.63
N LYS A 107 -9.67 57.66 -18.61
CA LYS A 107 -8.68 56.91 -17.84
C LYS A 107 -8.34 57.70 -16.56
N TRP A 108 -7.77 57.00 -15.56
CA TRP A 108 -6.99 57.47 -14.38
C TRP A 108 -7.69 57.62 -13.00
N THR A 109 -7.38 56.67 -12.09
CA THR A 109 -6.80 56.75 -10.71
C THR A 109 -6.88 58.07 -9.88
N PRO A 110 -6.54 58.07 -8.57
CA PRO A 110 -6.89 57.24 -7.40
C PRO A 110 -7.22 58.13 -6.14
N ARG A 111 -7.24 57.52 -4.94
CA ARG A 111 -7.15 58.07 -3.55
C ARG A 111 -8.43 58.33 -2.72
N SER A 112 -8.50 57.53 -1.64
CA SER A 112 -8.53 57.95 -0.21
C SER A 112 -9.67 58.82 0.32
N ARG A 113 -10.45 58.29 1.27
CA ARG A 113 -10.37 58.57 2.73
C ARG A 113 -11.63 58.09 3.46
N THR A 114 -11.39 57.44 4.59
CA THR A 114 -12.19 57.37 5.84
C THR A 114 -12.76 58.74 6.26
N PRO A 115 -13.80 58.88 7.14
CA PRO A 115 -13.77 58.24 8.47
C PRO A 115 -15.08 57.96 9.24
N SER A 116 -14.88 57.18 10.30
CA SER A 116 -15.38 57.34 11.68
C SER A 116 -16.80 56.94 12.12
N ALA A 117 -16.74 56.14 13.21
CA ALA A 117 -17.55 56.21 14.44
C ALA A 117 -18.96 55.59 14.38
N ALA A 118 -19.50 54.92 15.41
CA ALA A 118 -19.11 54.70 16.80
C ALA A 118 -19.77 53.41 17.34
N TYR A 119 -19.11 52.78 18.31
CA TYR A 119 -19.68 51.89 19.33
C TYR A 119 -20.62 52.69 20.26
N PRO A 120 -21.58 52.08 21.02
CA PRO A 120 -21.21 51.37 22.26
C PRO A 120 -22.12 50.23 22.76
N ALA A 121 -21.49 49.46 23.67
CA ALA A 121 -22.00 48.92 24.94
C ALA A 121 -22.95 47.70 24.98
N THR A 122 -22.37 46.61 25.46
CA THR A 122 -22.92 45.57 26.37
C THR A 122 -23.44 46.14 27.69
N PRO A 123 -24.32 45.42 28.42
CA PRO A 123 -23.92 44.62 29.61
C PRO A 123 -24.51 43.18 29.62
N GLU A 124 -23.82 42.17 30.15
CA GLU A 124 -24.02 41.50 31.48
C GLU A 124 -25.47 41.03 31.75
N SER A 125 -25.79 39.89 32.36
CA SER A 125 -25.11 38.72 32.95
C SER A 125 -26.24 37.75 33.45
N MET A 126 -25.84 36.60 34.04
CA MET A 126 -26.59 35.70 34.94
C MET A 126 -27.46 34.55 34.39
N GLU A 127 -26.86 33.36 34.53
CA GLU A 127 -27.36 32.10 35.12
C GLU A 127 -28.83 32.02 35.59
N THR A 128 -29.54 30.92 35.26
CA THR A 128 -29.84 29.79 36.18
C THR A 128 -31.04 28.93 35.72
N THR A 129 -30.91 27.62 36.00
CA THR A 129 -31.94 26.63 36.42
C THR A 129 -33.02 26.11 35.48
N ASP A 130 -32.88 24.80 35.21
CA ASP A 130 -33.78 23.70 35.61
C ASP A 130 -35.23 23.57 35.11
N ASP A 131 -35.44 22.37 34.57
CA ASP A 131 -36.51 21.40 34.78
C ASP A 131 -37.90 21.53 34.13
N SER A 132 -38.12 20.54 33.25
CA SER A 132 -39.18 19.53 33.33
C SER A 132 -40.66 19.93 33.22
N SER A 133 -41.24 19.50 32.09
CA SER A 133 -42.57 18.86 31.96
C SER A 133 -43.80 19.78 32.16
N SER A 134 -44.95 19.69 31.48
CA SER A 134 -45.54 18.75 30.52
C SER A 134 -46.88 19.33 30.02
N ILE A 135 -47.41 18.73 28.93
CA ILE A 135 -48.85 18.54 28.61
C ILE A 135 -49.64 19.67 27.88
N MET A 136 -49.98 19.33 26.62
CA MET A 136 -51.23 19.50 25.84
C MET A 136 -51.76 20.94 25.59
N THR A 137 -52.26 21.33 24.40
CA THR A 137 -53.26 20.66 23.56
C THR A 137 -53.44 21.39 22.20
N ALA A 138 -53.69 20.63 21.13
CA ALA A 138 -54.62 20.88 20.00
C ALA A 138 -54.50 22.14 19.09
N LEU A 139 -54.24 21.95 17.79
CA LEU A 139 -55.26 21.84 16.71
C LEU A 139 -54.66 21.99 15.28
N SER A 140 -54.84 20.93 14.47
CA SER A 140 -55.30 20.90 13.07
C SER A 140 -54.66 21.77 11.97
N ARG A 141 -54.01 21.13 10.99
CA ARG A 141 -54.53 20.87 9.62
C ARG A 141 -53.40 20.35 8.72
N SER A 142 -53.41 19.06 8.39
CA SER A 142 -52.50 18.47 7.39
C SER A 142 -53.25 18.30 6.06
N THR A 143 -52.88 19.11 5.08
CA THR A 143 -53.22 18.93 3.67
C THR A 143 -52.37 17.80 3.08
N LYS A 144 -53.03 16.72 2.64
CA LYS A 144 -52.42 15.57 1.97
C LYS A 144 -51.75 16.00 0.67
N ARG A 145 -50.43 15.81 0.56
CA ARG A 145 -49.68 15.88 -0.70
C ARG A 145 -49.57 14.47 -1.30
N GLN A 146 -50.11 14.28 -2.51
CA GLN A 146 -49.81 13.12 -3.34
C GLN A 146 -48.44 13.32 -4.01
N ARG A 147 -47.62 12.27 -4.09
CA ARG A 147 -46.31 12.28 -4.74
C ARG A 147 -46.39 11.46 -6.02
N VAL A 148 -46.25 12.13 -7.17
CA VAL A 148 -46.14 11.49 -8.50
C VAL A 148 -44.68 11.09 -8.68
N ILE A 149 -44.42 9.83 -9.03
CA ILE A 149 -43.05 9.28 -9.05
C ILE A 149 -42.50 9.16 -10.48
N ALA A 150 -43.37 9.02 -11.47
CA ALA A 150 -43.03 9.13 -12.88
C ALA A 150 -44.25 9.56 -13.69
N GLN A 151 -44.02 10.38 -14.71
CA GLN A 151 -45.04 10.80 -15.66
C GLN A 151 -44.46 10.72 -17.07
N ASP A 152 -45.12 9.95 -17.93
CA ASP A 152 -44.80 9.87 -19.35
C ASP A 152 -46.10 9.90 -20.18
N GLY A 153 -46.23 10.92 -21.03
CA GLY A 153 -47.43 11.19 -21.81
C GLY A 153 -48.72 11.25 -20.99
N SER A 154 -49.75 10.52 -21.42
CA SER A 154 -51.08 10.47 -20.79
C SER A 154 -51.18 9.54 -19.56
N THR A 155 -50.07 8.98 -19.08
CA THR A 155 -50.07 7.98 -18.01
C THR A 155 -49.22 8.46 -16.84
N SER A 156 -49.84 8.65 -15.68
CA SER A 156 -49.15 9.00 -14.43
C SER A 156 -49.22 7.85 -13.43
N VAL A 157 -48.07 7.45 -12.89
CA VAL A 157 -48.03 6.47 -11.79
C VAL A 157 -48.05 7.24 -10.46
N VAL A 158 -49.17 7.12 -9.75
CA VAL A 158 -49.38 7.76 -8.45
C VAL A 158 -49.31 6.70 -7.36
N LEU A 159 -48.41 6.89 -6.39
CA LEU A 159 -48.30 6.00 -5.25
C LEU A 159 -49.38 6.36 -4.23
N SER A 160 -50.54 5.72 -4.33
CA SER A 160 -51.59 5.80 -3.33
C SER A 160 -51.27 4.81 -2.21
N GLN A 161 -50.69 5.31 -1.11
CA GLN A 161 -50.63 4.56 0.15
C GLN A 161 -52.06 4.34 0.67
N GLN A 162 -52.69 3.22 0.30
CA GLN A 162 -53.89 2.75 0.98
C GLN A 162 -53.49 2.11 2.30
N HIS A 163 -53.86 2.77 3.40
CA HIS A 163 -53.51 2.41 4.77
C HIS A 163 -54.24 1.16 5.33
N ASN A 164 -54.82 0.30 4.49
CA ASN A 164 -55.45 -0.95 4.92
C ASN A 164 -54.51 -2.16 4.74
N HIS A 165 -53.37 -2.12 5.43
CA HIS A 165 -52.54 -3.31 5.61
C HIS A 165 -52.99 -4.07 6.86
N GLN A 166 -54.00 -4.93 6.72
CA GLN A 166 -54.00 -6.16 7.50
C GLN A 166 -52.67 -6.88 7.23
N GLN A 167 -51.98 -7.28 8.30
CA GLN A 167 -50.66 -7.90 8.32
C GLN A 167 -50.52 -9.01 7.25
N ARG A 168 -50.02 -8.68 6.06
CA ARG A 168 -49.67 -9.68 5.06
C ARG A 168 -48.27 -10.20 5.40
N ARG A 169 -48.17 -11.50 5.66
CA ARG A 169 -46.86 -12.16 5.85
C ARG A 169 -46.06 -12.03 4.54
N PRO A 170 -44.76 -11.69 4.61
CA PRO A 170 -43.91 -11.66 3.42
C PRO A 170 -43.84 -13.06 2.79
N TRP A 171 -43.68 -13.13 1.48
CA TRP A 171 -43.37 -14.41 0.82
C TRP A 171 -42.04 -14.92 1.35
N ILE A 172 -42.00 -16.20 1.72
CA ILE A 172 -40.80 -16.83 2.27
C ILE A 172 -40.25 -17.75 1.19
N LEU A 173 -39.07 -17.40 0.67
CA LEU A 173 -38.31 -18.27 -0.22
C LEU A 173 -37.44 -19.18 0.63
N THR A 174 -37.66 -20.49 0.57
CA THR A 174 -36.78 -21.47 1.22
C THR A 174 -36.15 -22.38 0.18
N ILE A 175 -34.84 -22.62 0.33
CA ILE A 175 -34.11 -23.59 -0.49
C ILE A 175 -33.78 -24.78 0.42
N ARG A 176 -34.39 -25.94 0.15
CA ARG A 176 -34.19 -27.17 0.91
C ARG A 176 -33.85 -28.31 -0.03
N ASN A 177 -32.70 -28.96 0.19
CA ASN A 177 -32.24 -30.12 -0.59
C ASN A 177 -32.23 -29.89 -2.11
N GLY A 178 -31.75 -28.72 -2.56
CA GLY A 178 -31.73 -28.36 -3.98
C GLY A 178 -33.10 -28.05 -4.59
N LYS A 179 -34.17 -28.04 -3.80
CA LYS A 179 -35.50 -27.59 -4.23
C LYS A 179 -35.78 -26.20 -3.68
N MET A 180 -36.25 -25.34 -4.56
CA MET A 180 -36.73 -24.00 -4.22
C MET A 180 -38.22 -24.10 -3.90
N GLU A 181 -38.61 -23.76 -2.68
CA GLU A 181 -39.98 -23.74 -2.18
C GLU A 181 -40.34 -22.30 -1.82
N ILE A 182 -41.35 -21.74 -2.49
CA ILE A 182 -41.84 -20.38 -2.27
C ILE A 182 -43.13 -20.48 -1.47
N GLU A 183 -43.06 -20.18 -0.17
CA GLU A 183 -44.24 -20.09 0.67
C GLU A 183 -44.87 -18.72 0.45
N THR A 184 -45.99 -18.70 -0.26
CA THR A 184 -46.73 -17.46 -0.57
C THR A 184 -47.93 -17.33 0.34
N CYS A 185 -48.36 -16.09 0.60
CA CYS A 185 -49.63 -15.84 1.28
C CYS A 185 -50.83 -15.82 0.29
N VAL A 186 -50.63 -16.34 -0.92
CA VAL A 186 -51.64 -16.33 -2.00
C VAL A 186 -52.49 -17.59 -1.86
N ASN A 187 -53.64 -17.44 -1.20
CA ASN A 187 -54.56 -18.57 -0.99
C ASN A 187 -55.66 -18.62 -2.06
N THR A 188 -55.91 -17.49 -2.73
CA THR A 188 -56.96 -17.38 -3.75
C THR A 188 -56.44 -16.72 -5.02
N TYR A 189 -57.15 -16.91 -6.13
CA TYR A 189 -56.85 -16.24 -7.41
C TYR A 189 -56.85 -14.71 -7.28
N ASN A 190 -57.73 -14.15 -6.46
CA ASN A 190 -57.79 -12.71 -6.19
C ASN A 190 -56.59 -12.20 -5.39
N ASP A 191 -55.94 -13.07 -4.58
CA ASP A 191 -54.70 -12.71 -3.89
C ASP A 191 -53.50 -12.70 -4.85
N LEU A 192 -53.57 -13.47 -5.95
CA LEU A 192 -52.50 -13.59 -6.94
C LEU A 192 -52.44 -12.36 -7.86
N LEU A 193 -53.60 -11.82 -8.24
CA LEU A 193 -53.75 -10.70 -9.18
C LEU A 193 -52.91 -9.46 -8.83
N PRO A 194 -52.90 -8.96 -7.58
CA PRO A 194 -52.04 -7.84 -7.19
C PRO A 194 -50.54 -8.12 -7.33
N HIS A 195 -50.12 -9.36 -7.04
CA HIS A 195 -48.72 -9.76 -7.15
C HIS A 195 -48.30 -9.95 -8.61
N LEU A 196 -49.18 -10.50 -9.46
CA LEU A 196 -48.98 -10.57 -10.90
C LEU A 196 -48.88 -9.18 -11.52
N HIS A 197 -49.73 -8.23 -11.09
CA HIS A 197 -49.63 -6.83 -11.53
C HIS A 197 -48.35 -6.15 -11.04
N ALA A 198 -47.91 -6.41 -9.80
CA ALA A 198 -46.63 -5.90 -9.31
C ALA A 198 -45.44 -6.51 -10.06
N MET A 199 -45.47 -7.82 -10.35
CA MET A 199 -44.43 -8.52 -11.11
C MET A 199 -44.39 -8.07 -12.57
N THR A 200 -45.53 -8.00 -13.24
CA THR A 200 -45.60 -7.50 -14.62
C THR A 200 -45.20 -6.04 -14.69
N GLY A 201 -45.60 -5.21 -13.71
CA GLY A 201 -45.10 -3.84 -13.56
C GLY A 201 -43.57 -3.78 -13.39
N ALA A 202 -42.99 -4.66 -12.58
CA ALA A 202 -41.53 -4.75 -12.40
C ALA A 202 -40.81 -5.25 -13.66
N ILE A 203 -41.40 -6.20 -14.40
CA ILE A 203 -40.85 -6.71 -15.67
C ILE A 203 -40.91 -5.63 -16.76
N TYR A 204 -42.03 -4.92 -16.90
CA TYR A 204 -42.13 -3.78 -17.82
C TYR A 204 -41.22 -2.62 -17.42
N SER A 205 -40.88 -2.51 -16.14
CA SER A 205 -39.92 -1.53 -15.64
C SER A 205 -38.47 -2.02 -15.71
N GLN A 206 -38.14 -3.21 -16.27
CA GLN A 206 -36.78 -3.77 -16.26
C GLN A 206 -35.72 -2.89 -16.94
N GLU A 207 -36.09 -1.99 -17.86
CA GLU A 207 -35.16 -0.98 -18.38
C GLU A 207 -34.80 0.10 -17.34
N HIS A 208 -35.55 0.18 -16.24
CA HIS A 208 -35.43 1.17 -15.16
C HIS A 208 -35.34 0.55 -13.76
N VAL A 209 -35.26 -0.78 -13.62
CA VAL A 209 -35.04 -1.42 -12.32
C VAL A 209 -33.63 -1.04 -11.87
N PRO A 210 -33.46 -0.32 -10.74
CA PRO A 210 -32.14 0.03 -10.26
C PRO A 210 -31.34 -1.25 -10.02
N PHE A 211 -30.08 -1.26 -10.48
CA PHE A 211 -29.12 -2.36 -10.33
C PHE A 211 -29.02 -2.93 -8.89
N THR A 212 -29.51 -2.16 -7.91
CA THR A 212 -29.56 -2.50 -6.48
C THR A 212 -30.35 -3.77 -6.16
N PHE A 213 -31.29 -4.23 -6.99
CA PHE A 213 -32.00 -5.49 -6.71
C PHE A 213 -31.16 -6.76 -6.95
N HIS A 214 -30.09 -6.70 -7.75
CA HIS A 214 -29.10 -7.78 -7.86
C HIS A 214 -27.98 -7.68 -6.79
N ALA A 215 -27.86 -6.53 -6.13
CA ALA A 215 -26.76 -6.20 -5.21
C ALA A 215 -26.88 -6.83 -3.81
N TYR A 216 -28.01 -7.45 -3.46
CA TYR A 216 -28.18 -8.14 -2.16
C TYR A 216 -27.77 -9.62 -2.17
N SER A 217 -27.28 -10.14 -3.29
CA SER A 217 -26.70 -11.48 -3.32
C SER A 217 -25.25 -11.44 -2.81
N THR A 218 -24.82 -12.54 -2.20
CA THR A 218 -23.51 -12.87 -1.60
C THR A 218 -22.24 -12.55 -2.43
N TYR A 219 -22.37 -11.96 -3.61
CA TYR A 219 -21.28 -11.51 -4.49
C TYR A 219 -20.30 -10.56 -3.80
N GLY A 220 -20.78 -9.63 -2.96
CA GLY A 220 -19.91 -8.69 -2.25
C GLY A 220 -18.88 -9.37 -1.35
N ALA A 221 -19.24 -10.49 -0.70
CA ALA A 221 -18.33 -11.23 0.17
C ALA A 221 -17.28 -12.01 -0.65
N LEU A 222 -17.68 -12.61 -1.77
CA LEU A 222 -16.79 -13.33 -2.68
C LEU A 222 -15.74 -12.39 -3.30
N ILE A 223 -16.19 -11.27 -3.85
CA ILE A 223 -15.32 -10.26 -4.44
C ILE A 223 -14.36 -9.71 -3.37
N LYS A 224 -14.84 -9.42 -2.15
CA LYS A 224 -13.99 -8.98 -1.04
C LYS A 224 -12.94 -10.02 -0.65
N ALA A 225 -13.30 -11.31 -0.64
CA ALA A 225 -12.35 -12.39 -0.37
C ALA A 225 -11.28 -12.48 -1.47
N PHE A 226 -11.68 -12.43 -2.75
CA PHE A 226 -10.74 -12.43 -3.87
C PHE A 226 -9.84 -11.21 -3.87
N ASN A 227 -10.36 -10.02 -3.55
CA ASN A 227 -9.54 -8.83 -3.38
C ASN A 227 -8.42 -9.06 -2.36
N THR A 228 -8.80 -9.55 -1.19
CA THR A 228 -7.85 -9.83 -0.12
C THR A 228 -6.79 -10.81 -0.62
N MET A 229 -7.17 -11.81 -1.42
CA MET A 229 -6.21 -12.73 -2.04
C MET A 229 -5.29 -12.05 -3.09
N ILE A 230 -5.85 -11.20 -3.94
CA ILE A 230 -5.15 -10.42 -4.98
C ILE A 230 -4.11 -9.50 -4.33
N LEU A 231 -4.53 -8.68 -3.38
CA LEU A 231 -3.67 -7.77 -2.62
C LEU A 231 -2.61 -8.52 -1.82
N ASN A 232 -2.97 -9.63 -1.18
CA ASN A 232 -1.99 -10.47 -0.49
C ASN A 232 -0.96 -11.07 -1.45
N LYS A 233 -1.38 -11.43 -2.67
CA LYS A 233 -0.46 -11.94 -3.71
C LYS A 233 0.47 -10.82 -4.18
N TYR A 234 -0.07 -9.62 -4.39
CA TYR A 234 0.69 -8.44 -4.77
C TYR A 234 1.70 -8.01 -3.71
N GLY A 235 1.26 -7.87 -2.46
CA GLY A 235 2.13 -7.58 -1.31
C GLY A 235 3.21 -8.63 -1.10
N LYS A 236 2.89 -9.90 -1.31
CA LYS A 236 3.87 -11.00 -1.26
C LYS A 236 4.92 -10.91 -2.35
N THR A 237 4.54 -10.54 -3.59
CA THR A 237 5.48 -10.35 -4.68
C THR A 237 6.39 -9.16 -4.40
N THR A 238 5.82 -8.03 -3.97
CA THR A 238 6.55 -6.83 -3.56
C THR A 238 7.57 -7.13 -2.46
N CYS A 239 7.11 -7.77 -1.38
CA CYS A 239 7.99 -8.18 -0.28
C CYS A 239 9.13 -9.09 -0.75
N ARG A 240 8.86 -10.05 -1.65
CA ARG A 240 9.90 -10.92 -2.19
C ARG A 240 10.88 -10.20 -3.10
N SER A 241 10.41 -9.29 -3.94
CA SER A 241 11.28 -8.41 -4.75
C SER A 241 12.24 -7.67 -3.84
N TRP A 242 11.73 -7.06 -2.76
CA TRP A 242 12.52 -6.34 -1.77
C TRP A 242 13.51 -7.23 -1.03
N VAL A 243 13.09 -8.39 -0.53
CA VAL A 243 13.99 -9.35 0.15
C VAL A 243 15.08 -9.85 -0.80
N ASN A 244 14.74 -10.14 -2.06
CA ASN A 244 15.73 -10.56 -3.05
C ASN A 244 16.72 -9.44 -3.37
N ALA A 245 16.26 -8.19 -3.48
CA ALA A 245 17.12 -7.03 -3.63
C ALA A 245 18.06 -6.88 -2.44
N MET A 246 17.54 -7.00 -1.22
CA MET A 246 18.35 -6.95 -0.02
C MET A 246 19.37 -8.06 0.02
N ARG A 247 19.02 -9.30 -0.35
CA ARG A 247 19.97 -10.42 -0.47
C ARG A 247 21.11 -10.20 -1.47
N MET A 248 20.90 -9.35 -2.48
CA MET A 248 21.96 -9.00 -3.42
C MET A 248 22.92 -7.95 -2.86
N ILE A 249 22.40 -7.07 -2.00
CA ILE A 249 23.16 -6.02 -1.33
C ILE A 249 23.85 -6.58 -0.09
N THR A 250 23.20 -7.50 0.64
CA THR A 250 23.74 -8.04 1.88
C THR A 250 24.96 -8.89 1.63
N LEU A 251 26.03 -8.52 2.33
CA LEU A 251 27.25 -9.31 2.38
C LEU A 251 26.97 -10.49 3.30
N SER A 252 26.70 -11.68 2.77
CA SER A 252 26.68 -12.88 3.61
C SER A 252 28.04 -12.98 4.26
N SER A 253 28.04 -12.87 5.58
CA SER A 253 29.08 -13.43 6.42
C SER A 253 29.07 -14.94 6.18
N SER A 254 29.67 -15.41 5.08
CA SER A 254 30.26 -16.74 5.08
C SER A 254 31.34 -16.65 6.15
N SER A 255 30.93 -16.92 7.40
CA SER A 255 31.71 -16.80 8.62
C SER A 255 33.12 -17.28 8.28
N PRO A 256 34.12 -16.39 8.16
CA PRO A 256 35.47 -16.84 8.33
C PRO A 256 35.43 -17.42 9.74
N SER A 257 35.44 -18.75 9.82
CA SER A 257 35.49 -19.48 11.08
C SER A 257 36.39 -18.69 12.00
N PRO A 258 35.96 -18.32 13.22
CA PRO A 258 36.73 -17.48 14.12
C PRO A 258 37.99 -18.26 14.52
N THR A 259 38.98 -18.26 13.65
CA THR A 259 40.37 -18.53 14.01
C THR A 259 40.69 -17.41 14.96
N SER A 260 40.76 -17.78 16.23
CA SER A 260 40.86 -16.98 17.45
C SER A 260 42.09 -16.09 17.55
N ASP A 261 42.72 -15.76 16.43
CA ASP A 261 43.82 -14.82 16.40
C ASP A 261 43.23 -13.42 16.52
N ASN A 262 43.17 -12.94 17.76
CA ASN A 262 42.90 -11.56 18.19
C ASN A 262 43.91 -10.55 17.62
N THR A 263 44.46 -10.79 16.42
CA THR A 263 45.21 -9.80 15.67
C THR A 263 44.23 -8.71 15.30
N THR A 264 44.23 -7.66 16.13
CA THR A 264 43.57 -6.39 15.87
C THR A 264 44.08 -5.92 14.52
N THR A 265 43.31 -6.18 13.45
CA THR A 265 43.68 -5.74 12.12
C THR A 265 43.83 -4.23 12.24
N PRO A 266 45.04 -3.67 12.08
CA PRO A 266 45.27 -2.26 12.33
C PRO A 266 44.32 -1.47 11.43
N CYS A 267 43.54 -0.57 12.03
CA CYS A 267 42.62 0.29 11.30
C CYS A 267 43.37 0.88 10.10
N PRO A 268 42.90 0.62 8.86
CA PRO A 268 43.58 1.12 7.68
C PRO A 268 43.74 2.64 7.79
N GLN A 269 44.92 3.15 7.44
CA GLN A 269 45.36 4.56 7.53
C GLN A 269 44.22 5.58 7.71
N SER A 270 44.32 6.44 8.74
CA SER A 270 43.38 7.51 9.14
C SER A 270 42.09 7.59 8.30
N ILE A 271 41.03 6.93 8.75
CA ILE A 271 39.68 6.98 8.17
C ILE A 271 39.20 8.42 7.93
N ALA A 272 39.68 9.39 8.71
CA ALA A 272 39.34 10.80 8.59
C ALA A 272 39.51 11.36 7.17
N ARG A 273 40.55 10.93 6.43
CA ARG A 273 40.83 11.45 5.08
C ARG A 273 39.76 11.12 4.05
N PHE A 274 38.93 10.11 4.30
CA PHE A 274 37.91 9.64 3.36
C PHE A 274 36.50 10.19 3.67
N ILE A 275 36.28 10.77 4.84
CA ILE A 275 34.93 11.20 5.27
C ILE A 275 34.32 12.19 4.27
N HIS A 276 35.01 13.29 3.98
CA HIS A 276 34.50 14.30 3.05
C HIS A 276 34.22 13.74 1.64
N PRO A 277 35.17 13.04 0.98
CA PRO A 277 34.90 12.39 -0.30
C PRO A 277 33.70 11.43 -0.26
N LEU A 278 33.54 10.66 0.82
CA LEU A 278 32.41 9.73 0.97
C LEU A 278 31.08 10.46 1.09
N LEU A 279 31.03 11.51 1.92
CA LEU A 279 29.85 12.35 2.06
C LEU A 279 29.49 13.00 0.72
N ASP A 280 30.48 13.55 0.00
CA ASP A 280 30.27 14.14 -1.33
C ASP A 280 29.73 13.12 -2.35
N ALA A 281 30.27 11.90 -2.35
CA ALA A 281 29.77 10.81 -3.19
C ALA A 281 28.34 10.41 -2.80
N TYR A 282 28.01 10.44 -1.51
CA TYR A 282 26.66 10.17 -1.03
C TYR A 282 25.67 11.26 -1.47
N TRP A 283 26.00 12.55 -1.27
CA TRP A 283 25.14 13.68 -1.65
C TRP A 283 24.81 13.67 -3.15
N LYS A 284 25.79 13.35 -4.00
CA LYS A 284 25.63 13.31 -5.46
C LYS A 284 24.88 12.08 -5.96
N CYS A 285 24.72 11.04 -5.15
CA CYS A 285 24.23 9.75 -5.61
C CYS A 285 23.18 9.15 -4.67
N LYS A 286 23.63 8.54 -3.57
CA LYS A 286 22.76 7.71 -2.72
C LYS A 286 21.73 8.52 -1.95
N HIS A 287 22.04 9.78 -1.63
CA HIS A 287 21.09 10.72 -1.04
C HIS A 287 19.77 10.76 -1.83
N TYR A 288 19.85 10.81 -3.15
CA TYR A 288 18.69 10.91 -4.03
C TYR A 288 17.86 9.63 -4.14
N GLN A 289 18.36 8.48 -3.68
CA GLN A 289 17.60 7.22 -3.69
C GLN A 289 16.62 7.10 -2.51
N HIS A 290 16.92 7.76 -1.40
CA HIS A 290 16.16 7.57 -0.16
C HIS A 290 15.95 8.84 0.68
N LEU A 291 16.58 9.95 0.31
CA LEU A 291 16.37 11.30 0.86
C LEU A 291 16.37 11.36 2.40
N ALA A 292 17.21 10.55 3.05
CA ALA A 292 17.19 10.40 4.51
C ALA A 292 17.59 11.65 5.28
N VAL A 293 18.32 12.57 4.65
CA VAL A 293 18.83 13.76 5.32
C VAL A 293 18.41 15.03 4.61
N HIS A 294 18.32 16.12 5.37
CA HIS A 294 18.41 17.46 4.81
C HIS A 294 19.88 17.88 4.83
N ILE A 295 20.51 18.02 3.65
CA ILE A 295 21.97 18.12 3.53
C ILE A 295 22.51 19.32 4.31
N SER A 296 21.95 20.52 4.10
CA SER A 296 22.40 21.75 4.77
C SER A 296 22.35 21.62 6.30
N THR A 297 21.22 21.13 6.84
CA THR A 297 21.09 20.91 8.29
C THR A 297 22.07 19.86 8.79
N PHE A 298 22.22 18.75 8.07
CA PHE A 298 23.12 17.66 8.47
C PHE A 298 24.57 18.15 8.57
N ILE A 299 25.03 18.92 7.57
CA ILE A 299 26.36 19.51 7.58
C ILE A 299 26.48 20.53 8.72
N ARG A 300 25.50 21.43 8.88
CA ARG A 300 25.48 22.43 9.97
C ARG A 300 25.58 21.80 11.36
N LEU A 301 24.84 20.72 11.60
CA LEU A 301 24.74 20.11 12.93
C LEU A 301 25.85 19.12 13.23
N PHE A 302 26.31 18.35 12.24
CA PHE A 302 27.17 17.18 12.50
C PHE A 302 28.54 17.25 11.84
N VAL A 303 28.75 18.17 10.90
CA VAL A 303 30.04 18.30 10.18
C VAL A 303 30.76 19.59 10.56
N HIS A 304 30.10 20.75 10.44
CA HIS A 304 30.68 22.07 10.70
C HIS A 304 31.21 22.31 12.11
N PRO A 305 30.54 21.84 13.21
CA PRO A 305 31.04 22.06 14.56
C PRO A 305 32.44 21.47 14.80
N TYR A 306 32.85 20.58 13.90
CA TYR A 306 34.07 19.80 13.96
C TYR A 306 35.08 20.17 12.84
N GLN A 307 34.84 21.21 12.04
CA GLN A 307 35.75 21.55 10.93
C GLN A 307 37.06 22.24 11.35
N ASN A 308 37.07 22.93 12.50
CA ASN A 308 38.24 23.70 12.93
C ASN A 308 39.37 22.84 13.50
N ASP A 309 39.12 21.56 13.74
CA ASP A 309 40.12 20.60 14.19
C ASP A 309 39.98 19.31 13.36
N SER A 310 41.01 18.97 12.58
CA SER A 310 40.96 17.86 11.61
C SER A 310 40.68 16.49 12.24
N ASN A 311 40.92 16.33 13.55
CA ASN A 311 40.57 15.12 14.30
C ASN A 311 39.15 15.16 14.88
N SER A 312 38.44 16.27 14.71
CA SER A 312 37.15 16.52 15.35
C SER A 312 36.00 15.92 14.53
N ILE A 313 36.11 15.83 13.19
CA ILE A 313 35.01 15.23 12.37
C ILE A 313 34.79 13.75 12.70
N THR A 314 35.84 13.05 13.15
CA THR A 314 35.75 11.69 13.68
C THR A 314 35.09 11.59 15.05
N SER A 315 34.66 12.71 15.63
CA SER A 315 33.94 12.78 16.90
C SER A 315 32.42 12.80 16.74
N SER A 316 31.87 12.99 15.53
CA SER A 316 30.41 12.90 15.33
C SER A 316 29.98 11.44 15.09
N PRO A 317 29.22 10.82 16.02
CA PRO A 317 28.72 9.46 15.83
C PRO A 317 27.78 9.33 14.61
N ALA A 318 27.01 10.37 14.28
CA ALA A 318 26.09 10.36 13.14
C ALA A 318 26.84 10.32 11.81
N VAL A 319 27.92 11.11 11.67
CA VAL A 319 28.79 11.09 10.48
C VAL A 319 29.47 9.74 10.33
N MET A 320 30.01 9.17 11.43
CA MET A 320 30.66 7.86 11.40
C MET A 320 29.67 6.77 10.99
N ALA A 321 28.46 6.75 11.56
CA ALA A 321 27.44 5.76 11.21
C ALA A 321 26.98 5.90 9.74
N LEU A 322 26.82 7.13 9.24
CA LEU A 322 26.49 7.37 7.83
C LEU A 322 27.61 6.87 6.90
N CYS A 323 28.88 7.18 7.20
CA CYS A 323 30.03 6.68 6.44
C CYS A 323 30.10 5.15 6.41
N ALA A 324 29.75 4.48 7.52
CA ALA A 324 29.64 3.03 7.56
C ALA A 324 28.63 2.50 6.52
N GLY A 325 27.45 3.12 6.44
CA GLY A 325 26.44 2.80 5.43
C GLY A 325 26.89 3.12 4.00
N ILE A 326 27.57 4.25 3.78
CA ILE A 326 28.08 4.66 2.45
C ILE A 326 29.07 3.62 1.92
N CYS A 327 29.97 3.12 2.76
CA CYS A 327 30.97 2.11 2.39
C CYS A 327 30.34 0.79 1.93
N LEU A 328 29.12 0.47 2.38
CA LEU A 328 28.39 -0.73 1.93
C LEU A 328 27.55 -0.50 0.67
N SER A 329 27.44 0.75 0.21
CA SER A 329 26.64 1.09 -0.95
C SER A 329 27.34 0.74 -2.26
N SER A 330 26.62 0.14 -3.21
CA SER A 330 27.12 -0.25 -4.54
C SER A 330 27.26 0.93 -5.52
N CYS A 331 27.89 2.02 -5.09
CA CYS A 331 28.09 3.23 -5.88
C CYS A 331 29.47 3.27 -6.54
N GLN A 332 29.55 3.61 -7.84
CA GLN A 332 30.84 3.76 -8.53
C GLN A 332 31.70 4.88 -7.92
N HIS A 333 31.09 5.97 -7.48
CA HIS A 333 31.80 7.07 -6.82
C HIS A 333 32.42 6.61 -5.50
N THR A 334 31.71 5.81 -4.69
CA THR A 334 32.29 5.19 -3.48
C THR A 334 33.44 4.25 -3.82
N SER A 335 33.29 3.40 -4.85
CA SER A 335 34.37 2.52 -5.33
C SER A 335 35.59 3.26 -5.88
N SER A 336 35.46 4.53 -6.27
CA SER A 336 36.61 5.36 -6.69
C SER A 336 37.39 5.94 -5.50
N ILE A 337 36.76 6.02 -4.34
CA ILE A 337 37.35 6.57 -3.11
C ILE A 337 38.02 5.46 -2.30
N ILE A 338 37.32 4.34 -2.11
CA ILE A 338 37.82 3.18 -1.35
C ILE A 338 38.03 2.00 -2.33
N PRO A 339 39.17 1.29 -2.27
CA PRO A 339 39.37 0.06 -3.03
C PRO A 339 38.25 -0.95 -2.76
N THR A 340 37.65 -1.51 -3.82
CA THR A 340 36.48 -2.42 -3.72
C THR A 340 36.66 -3.57 -2.72
N GLY A 341 37.87 -4.12 -2.60
CA GLY A 341 38.17 -5.21 -1.65
C GLY A 341 38.18 -4.81 -0.17
N SER A 342 38.28 -3.51 0.14
CA SER A 342 38.38 -2.99 1.52
C SER A 342 37.10 -2.30 1.99
N HIS A 343 36.03 -2.27 1.18
CA HIS A 343 34.78 -1.58 1.53
C HIS A 343 34.21 -2.01 2.88
N LEU A 344 34.15 -3.32 3.13
CA LEU A 344 33.65 -3.89 4.38
C LEU A 344 34.54 -3.54 5.59
N GLU A 345 35.86 -3.51 5.41
CA GLU A 345 36.81 -3.18 6.48
C GLU A 345 36.63 -1.73 6.93
N TYR A 346 36.59 -0.79 5.97
CA TYR A 346 36.33 0.62 6.27
C TYR A 346 34.93 0.81 6.87
N ALA A 347 33.92 0.14 6.32
CA ALA A 347 32.55 0.21 6.85
C ALA A 347 32.52 -0.20 8.34
N ARG A 348 33.21 -1.29 8.68
CA ARG A 348 33.34 -1.78 10.06
C ARG A 348 34.09 -0.80 10.95
N CYS A 349 35.19 -0.22 10.50
CA CYS A 349 35.92 0.79 11.27
C CYS A 349 35.05 2.01 11.61
N TYR A 350 34.28 2.52 10.65
CA TYR A 350 33.34 3.62 10.88
C TYR A 350 32.21 3.22 11.83
N TYR A 351 31.65 2.02 11.66
CA TYR A 351 30.62 1.48 12.55
C TYR A 351 31.12 1.35 14.00
N ASP A 352 32.30 0.75 14.21
CA ASP A 352 32.87 0.55 15.54
C ASP A 352 33.17 1.90 16.21
N GLN A 353 33.68 2.88 15.46
CA GLN A 353 33.89 4.25 15.94
C GLN A 353 32.57 4.92 16.33
N ALA A 354 31.54 4.85 15.50
CA ALA A 354 30.22 5.39 15.79
C ALA A 354 29.63 4.78 17.07
N ARG A 355 29.76 3.46 17.23
CA ARG A 355 29.29 2.72 18.41
C ARG A 355 30.03 3.13 19.68
N GLN A 356 31.34 3.37 19.60
CA GLN A 356 32.14 3.85 20.75
C GLN A 356 31.71 5.26 21.17
N LEU A 357 31.56 6.17 20.21
CA LEU A 357 31.16 7.56 20.47
C LEU A 357 29.76 7.67 21.09
N ILE A 358 28.82 6.80 20.67
CA ILE A 358 27.46 6.82 21.21
C ILE A 358 27.30 6.05 22.52
N ALA A 359 28.30 5.25 22.93
CA ALA A 359 28.21 4.40 24.12
C ALA A 359 27.96 5.19 25.40
N ASP A 360 28.50 6.41 25.50
CA ASP A 360 28.37 7.29 26.67
C ASP A 360 27.18 8.26 26.57
N ARG A 361 26.50 8.33 25.42
CA ARG A 361 25.39 9.27 25.12
C ARG A 361 24.14 8.58 24.59
N PHE A 362 24.01 7.27 24.79
CA PHE A 362 22.96 6.45 24.16
C PHE A 362 21.54 6.82 24.63
N ASP A 363 21.42 7.47 25.79
CA ASP A 363 20.17 7.90 26.42
C ASP A 363 19.87 9.38 26.24
N ASP A 364 20.78 10.17 25.67
CA ASP A 364 20.62 11.60 25.39
C ASP A 364 19.67 11.81 24.19
N PRO A 365 18.43 12.32 24.41
CA PRO A 365 17.45 12.47 23.35
C PRO A 365 17.77 13.71 22.51
N CYS A 366 18.69 13.56 21.55
CA CYS A 366 19.03 14.60 20.59
C CYS A 366 19.01 14.07 19.14
N LEU A 367 18.99 14.98 18.17
CA LEU A 367 18.91 14.65 16.75
C LEU A 367 20.13 13.85 16.27
N GLU A 368 21.31 14.07 16.86
CA GLU A 368 22.53 13.33 16.55
C GLU A 368 22.43 11.86 17.00
N THR A 369 21.98 11.60 18.23
CA THR A 369 21.73 10.26 18.75
C THR A 369 20.70 9.52 17.90
N PHE A 370 19.61 10.21 17.53
CA PHE A 370 18.59 9.64 16.66
C PHE A 370 19.16 9.26 15.28
N ALA A 371 19.83 10.18 14.59
CA ALA A 371 20.46 9.94 13.30
C ALA A 371 21.48 8.79 13.36
N THR A 372 22.30 8.75 14.42
CA THR A 372 23.26 7.67 14.66
C THR A 372 22.58 6.32 14.67
N PHE A 373 21.53 6.12 15.48
CA PHE A 373 20.84 4.83 15.54
C PHE A 373 20.15 4.46 14.22
N VAL A 374 19.62 5.42 13.47
CA VAL A 374 19.05 5.17 12.13
C VAL A 374 20.13 4.60 11.19
N PHE A 375 21.32 5.20 11.14
CA PHE A 375 22.40 4.72 10.26
C PHE A 375 23.10 3.46 10.77
N LEU A 376 23.18 3.24 12.09
CA LEU A 376 23.64 1.95 12.64
C LEU A 376 22.66 0.81 12.28
N ALA A 377 21.35 1.06 12.33
CA ALA A 377 20.35 0.11 11.85
C ALA A 377 20.52 -0.19 10.36
N LEU A 378 20.69 0.85 9.53
CA LEU A 378 20.99 0.67 8.09
C LEU A 378 22.22 -0.21 7.86
N TYR A 379 23.31 0.05 8.58
CA TYR A 379 24.54 -0.73 8.47
C TYR A 379 24.30 -2.21 8.82
N GLU A 380 23.72 -2.50 9.99
CA GLU A 380 23.46 -3.86 10.46
C GLU A 380 22.51 -4.62 9.53
N MET A 381 21.48 -3.94 9.01
CA MET A 381 20.59 -4.49 7.99
C MET A 381 21.37 -4.85 6.72
N THR A 382 22.27 -3.97 6.27
CA THR A 382 23.04 -4.15 5.03
C THR A 382 24.10 -5.25 5.16
N ILE A 383 24.58 -5.58 6.36
CA ILE A 383 25.44 -6.75 6.58
C ILE A 383 24.66 -8.04 6.91
N GLY A 384 23.33 -7.97 6.99
CA GLY A 384 22.45 -9.13 7.25
C GLY A 384 22.35 -9.54 8.71
N HIS A 385 22.65 -8.65 9.66
CA HIS A 385 22.45 -8.88 11.09
C HIS A 385 21.07 -8.40 11.55
N ASP A 386 20.02 -9.10 11.12
CA ASP A 386 18.62 -8.68 11.30
C ASP A 386 18.26 -8.35 12.76
N SER A 387 18.76 -9.12 13.73
CA SER A 387 18.46 -8.91 15.16
C SER A 387 19.11 -7.66 15.74
N THR A 388 20.36 -7.37 15.36
CA THR A 388 21.07 -6.15 15.78
C THR A 388 20.52 -4.92 15.08
N SER A 389 20.15 -5.04 13.79
CA SER A 389 19.43 -4.00 13.06
C SER A 389 18.14 -3.65 13.79
N ALA A 390 17.29 -4.65 14.08
CA ALA A 390 16.04 -4.45 14.79
C ALA A 390 16.26 -3.82 16.18
N HIS A 391 17.37 -4.14 16.86
CA HIS A 391 17.74 -3.49 18.11
C HIS A 391 17.97 -1.97 17.94
N TYR A 392 18.82 -1.56 16.99
CA TYR A 392 19.05 -0.14 16.70
C TYR A 392 17.81 0.57 16.17
N THR A 393 16.99 -0.09 15.33
CA THR A 393 15.69 0.41 14.88
C THR A 393 14.77 0.72 16.07
N ASN A 394 14.71 -0.17 17.06
CA ASN A 394 13.93 0.07 18.28
C ASN A 394 14.48 1.23 19.14
N LEU A 395 15.80 1.40 19.22
CA LEU A 395 16.42 2.55 19.89
C LEU A 395 16.08 3.86 19.16
N ALA A 396 16.22 3.88 17.84
CA ALA A 396 15.88 5.01 16.99
C ALA A 396 14.39 5.38 17.11
N LEU A 397 13.47 4.40 17.16
CA LEU A 397 12.04 4.65 17.38
C LEU A 397 11.75 5.29 18.74
N ARG A 398 12.45 4.88 19.80
CA ARG A 398 12.32 5.50 21.12
C ARG A 398 12.80 6.96 21.09
N MET A 399 13.96 7.21 20.50
CA MET A 399 14.48 8.57 20.30
C MET A 399 13.50 9.42 19.50
N ALA A 400 12.98 8.89 18.38
CA ALA A 400 11.99 9.58 17.57
C ALA A 400 10.73 9.96 18.36
N ASN A 401 10.24 9.07 19.23
CA ASN A 401 9.06 9.35 20.05
C ASN A 401 9.33 10.43 21.12
N MET A 402 10.53 10.49 21.68
CA MET A 402 10.91 11.53 22.65
C MET A 402 11.07 12.90 21.98
N LEU A 403 11.64 12.92 20.77
CA LEU A 403 11.88 14.14 19.99
C LEU A 403 10.62 14.68 19.29
N ARG A 404 9.65 13.81 18.95
CA ARG A 404 8.46 14.18 18.17
C ARG A 404 7.72 15.43 18.65
N PRO A 405 7.40 15.60 19.95
CA PRO A 405 6.64 16.77 20.41
C PRO A 405 7.31 18.10 20.06
N GLU A 406 8.65 18.14 20.12
CA GLU A 406 9.45 19.32 19.80
C GLU A 406 9.39 19.64 18.30
N TYR A 407 9.71 18.67 17.44
CA TYR A 407 9.81 18.90 15.99
C TYR A 407 8.46 18.99 15.27
N THR A 408 7.40 18.31 15.74
CA THR A 408 6.05 18.48 15.17
C THR A 408 5.47 19.87 15.47
N THR A 409 5.74 20.41 16.66
CA THR A 409 5.29 21.75 17.04
C THR A 409 6.03 22.83 16.26
N GLN A 410 7.34 22.66 16.05
CA GLN A 410 8.16 23.62 15.31
C GLN A 410 7.70 23.83 13.85
N ILE A 411 7.30 22.77 13.14
CA ILE A 411 6.74 22.89 11.78
C ILE A 411 5.48 23.74 11.77
N THR A 412 4.57 23.48 12.72
CA THR A 412 3.29 24.20 12.81
C THR A 412 3.50 25.68 13.13
N MET A 413 4.55 26.00 13.90
CA MET A 413 4.83 27.36 14.35
C MET A 413 5.77 28.16 13.43
N MET A 414 6.26 27.57 12.32
CA MET A 414 7.21 28.21 11.38
C MET A 414 8.39 28.94 12.07
N LYS A 415 9.02 28.27 13.04
CA LYS A 415 10.19 28.82 13.76
C LYS A 415 11.46 28.78 12.91
N ASP A 416 12.50 29.50 13.32
CA ASP A 416 13.81 29.50 12.66
C ASP A 416 14.43 28.08 12.52
N ASP A 417 14.03 27.13 13.38
CA ASP A 417 14.52 25.74 13.39
C ASP A 417 13.70 24.77 12.50
N VAL A 418 12.86 25.25 11.58
CA VAL A 418 12.08 24.39 10.66
C VAL A 418 12.97 23.38 9.92
N GLN A 419 14.21 23.74 9.60
CA GLN A 419 15.14 22.86 8.90
C GLN A 419 15.58 21.63 9.73
N GLU A 420 15.63 21.75 11.07
CA GLU A 420 15.91 20.61 11.96
C GLU A 420 14.73 19.66 12.03
N SER A 421 13.52 20.23 12.05
CA SER A 421 12.29 19.43 11.92
C SER A 421 12.25 18.67 10.60
N ILE A 422 12.64 19.29 9.47
CA ILE A 422 12.70 18.59 8.18
C ILE A 422 13.69 17.43 8.22
N LEU A 423 14.89 17.62 8.80
CA LEU A 423 15.86 16.54 8.98
C LEU A 423 15.28 15.40 9.85
N PHE A 424 14.62 15.74 10.96
CA PHE A 424 13.94 14.78 11.83
C PHE A 424 12.91 13.94 11.06
N HIS A 425 12.02 14.58 10.30
CA HIS A 425 11.00 13.86 9.53
C HIS A 425 11.60 12.98 8.42
N ARG A 426 12.65 13.43 7.73
CA ARG A 426 13.36 12.61 6.73
C ARG A 426 14.00 11.37 7.35
N LEU A 427 14.67 11.53 8.49
CA LEU A 427 15.26 10.41 9.23
C LEU A 427 14.17 9.44 9.73
N GLN A 428 13.03 9.95 10.19
CA GLN A 428 11.90 9.14 10.63
C GLN A 428 11.28 8.35 9.46
N THR A 429 11.10 8.98 8.30
CA THR A 429 10.62 8.29 7.08
C THR A 429 11.61 7.21 6.65
N PHE A 430 12.90 7.52 6.65
CA PHE A 430 13.93 6.55 6.30
C PHE A 430 14.00 5.38 7.30
N LEU A 431 13.82 5.64 8.60
CA LEU A 431 13.68 4.59 9.62
C LEU A 431 12.49 3.67 9.35
N GLN A 432 11.34 4.20 8.91
CA GLN A 432 10.21 3.35 8.51
C GLN A 432 10.57 2.47 7.31
N GLN A 433 11.37 2.96 6.35
CA GLN A 433 11.84 2.13 5.25
C GLN A 433 12.73 0.99 5.73
N ILE A 434 13.69 1.25 6.64
CA ILE A 434 14.53 0.20 7.27
C ILE A 434 13.63 -0.84 7.94
N ARG A 435 12.64 -0.40 8.72
CA ARG A 435 11.69 -1.31 9.38
C ARG A 435 10.85 -2.12 8.40
N LEU A 436 10.44 -1.54 7.27
CA LEU A 436 9.75 -2.27 6.20
C LEU A 436 10.63 -3.38 5.63
N PHE A 437 11.92 -3.14 5.47
CA PHE A 437 12.88 -4.16 5.04
C PHE A 437 13.07 -5.26 6.09
N GLU A 438 13.25 -4.90 7.37
CA GLU A 438 13.32 -5.87 8.46
C GLU A 438 12.08 -6.77 8.50
N LEU A 439 10.88 -6.17 8.42
CA LEU A 439 9.62 -6.90 8.36
C LEU A 439 9.55 -7.83 7.15
N ALA A 440 10.02 -7.37 5.99
CA ALA A 440 10.05 -8.18 4.77
C ALA A 440 10.94 -9.42 4.95
N THR A 441 12.13 -9.25 5.53
CA THR A 441 13.08 -10.34 5.80
C THR A 441 12.54 -11.31 6.85
N ASP A 442 11.96 -10.81 7.94
CA ASP A 442 11.29 -11.61 8.97
C ASP A 442 10.19 -12.50 8.37
N PHE A 443 9.38 -11.97 7.44
CA PHE A 443 8.32 -12.76 6.82
C PHE A 443 8.83 -13.84 5.87
N ASP A 444 10.02 -13.68 5.27
CA ASP A 444 10.60 -14.75 4.45
C ASP A 444 11.16 -15.89 5.32
N ASN A 445 11.67 -15.56 6.52
CA ASN A 445 12.27 -16.50 7.47
C ASN A 445 11.24 -17.23 8.36
N ASN A 446 10.12 -16.60 8.73
CA ASN A 446 9.15 -17.12 9.70
C ASN A 446 8.24 -18.27 9.18
N ASP A 447 7.57 -18.96 10.11
CA ASP A 447 6.64 -20.05 9.78
C ASP A 447 5.40 -19.57 9.00
N ARG A 448 4.79 -20.47 8.23
CA ARG A 448 3.84 -20.16 7.15
C ARG A 448 2.64 -19.32 7.57
N ASP A 449 2.07 -19.55 8.75
CA ASP A 449 0.83 -18.89 9.19
C ASP A 449 1.07 -17.40 9.52
N GLN A 450 2.28 -17.05 9.97
CA GLN A 450 2.67 -15.66 10.19
C GLN A 450 2.90 -14.90 8.87
N ARG A 451 3.23 -15.61 7.78
CA ARG A 451 3.49 -14.98 6.47
C ARG A 451 2.25 -14.39 5.84
N GLU A 452 1.11 -15.07 5.91
CA GLU A 452 -0.11 -14.61 5.23
C GLU A 452 -0.64 -13.30 5.83
N THR A 453 -0.65 -13.19 7.17
CA THR A 453 -1.00 -11.95 7.85
C THR A 453 0.11 -10.90 7.75
N GLY A 454 1.37 -11.34 7.69
CA GLY A 454 2.54 -10.49 7.53
C GLY A 454 2.57 -9.72 6.21
N TYR A 455 2.34 -10.39 5.07
CA TYR A 455 2.36 -9.73 3.76
C TYR A 455 1.26 -8.67 3.63
N ALA A 456 0.07 -8.91 4.19
CA ALA A 456 -1.00 -7.91 4.22
C ALA A 456 -0.58 -6.65 4.99
N ARG A 457 0.09 -6.83 6.13
CA ARG A 457 0.62 -5.72 6.94
C ARG A 457 1.75 -4.98 6.25
N PHE A 458 2.71 -5.72 5.67
CA PHE A 458 3.79 -5.14 4.86
C PHE A 458 3.21 -4.30 3.73
N TYR A 459 2.23 -4.86 3.02
CA TYR A 459 1.55 -4.20 1.93
C TYR A 459 0.84 -2.93 2.36
N ALA A 460 0.03 -3.01 3.42
CA ALA A 460 -0.66 -1.85 4.00
C ALA A 460 0.35 -0.77 4.43
N ALA A 461 1.48 -1.16 5.02
CA ALA A 461 2.51 -0.22 5.44
C ALA A 461 3.25 0.44 4.25
N CYS A 462 3.34 -0.23 3.10
CA CYS A 462 3.88 0.36 1.86
C CYS A 462 2.88 1.32 1.17
N HIS A 463 1.57 1.08 1.30
CA HIS A 463 0.52 1.76 0.51
C HIS A 463 -0.29 2.79 1.30
N ASN A 464 -0.26 2.72 2.63
CA ASN A 464 -0.83 3.73 3.52
C ASN A 464 0.28 4.45 4.30
N PRO A 465 1.26 5.08 3.62
CA PRO A 465 2.11 6.03 4.32
C PRO A 465 1.23 7.16 4.87
N THR A 466 1.54 7.65 6.06
CA THR A 466 0.98 8.94 6.49
C THR A 466 1.39 9.98 5.45
N ASP A 467 0.47 10.86 5.03
CA ASP A 467 0.63 11.78 3.88
C ASP A 467 1.84 12.75 3.97
N GLU A 468 2.58 12.74 5.08
CA GLU A 468 3.62 13.69 5.46
C GLU A 468 5.06 13.17 5.29
N TRP A 469 5.28 12.02 4.64
CA TRP A 469 6.59 11.34 4.66
C TRP A 469 7.74 12.13 4.02
N TRP A 470 7.44 13.01 3.07
CA TRP A 470 8.46 13.77 2.36
C TRP A 470 8.16 15.25 2.41
N VAL A 471 8.97 15.98 3.16
CA VAL A 471 8.94 17.45 3.25
C VAL A 471 10.16 17.99 2.54
N ALA A 472 9.93 18.86 1.56
CA ALA A 472 10.99 19.61 0.90
C ALA A 472 11.29 20.87 1.72
N ALA A 473 12.57 21.18 1.88
CA ALA A 473 13.05 22.42 2.45
C ALA A 473 13.27 23.44 1.32
N ASP A 474 13.18 24.73 1.63
CA ASP A 474 13.38 25.79 0.64
C ASP A 474 14.83 25.84 0.11
N ASP A 475 15.79 25.32 0.88
CA ASP A 475 17.21 25.25 0.52
C ASP A 475 17.64 23.89 -0.03
N ASP A 476 16.70 22.99 -0.33
CA ASP A 476 17.02 21.77 -1.07
C ASP A 476 17.49 22.10 -2.51
N SER A 477 18.36 21.25 -3.04
CA SER A 477 18.68 21.28 -4.47
C SER A 477 17.41 21.04 -5.31
N ILE A 478 17.36 21.62 -6.51
CA ILE A 478 16.26 21.40 -7.48
C ILE A 478 16.03 19.89 -7.70
N GLN A 479 17.11 19.12 -7.81
CA GLN A 479 17.05 17.66 -7.96
C GLN A 479 16.40 16.98 -6.75
N ALA A 480 16.68 17.42 -5.52
CA ALA A 480 16.04 16.88 -4.34
C ALA A 480 14.54 17.22 -4.31
N HIS A 481 14.14 18.45 -4.67
CA HIS A 481 12.74 18.82 -4.82
C HIS A 481 12.00 17.93 -5.82
N ASP A 482 12.60 17.70 -6.99
CA ASP A 482 12.01 16.87 -8.04
C ASP A 482 11.84 15.42 -7.58
N LEU A 483 12.80 14.87 -6.84
CA LEU A 483 12.72 13.50 -6.33
C LEU A 483 11.76 13.37 -5.16
N ILE A 484 11.68 14.35 -4.27
CA ILE A 484 10.65 14.42 -3.22
C ILE A 484 9.26 14.41 -3.86
N GLU A 485 9.06 15.24 -4.89
CA GLU A 485 7.80 15.29 -5.60
C GLU A 485 7.51 13.99 -6.34
N MET A 486 8.51 13.39 -7.00
CA MET A 486 8.39 12.06 -7.59
C MET A 486 7.91 11.03 -6.55
N HIS A 487 8.53 10.97 -5.37
CA HIS A 487 8.11 10.03 -4.32
C HIS A 487 6.67 10.26 -3.87
N ARG A 488 6.22 11.52 -3.74
CA ARG A 488 4.83 11.85 -3.44
C ARG A 488 3.88 11.40 -4.55
N CYS A 489 4.22 11.67 -5.81
CA CYS A 489 3.42 11.25 -6.96
C CYS A 489 3.31 9.71 -7.02
N LEU A 490 4.40 8.98 -6.77
CA LEU A 490 4.42 7.51 -6.74
C LEU A 490 3.61 6.93 -5.57
N GLN A 491 3.67 7.56 -4.39
CA GLN A 491 2.80 7.19 -3.26
C GLN A 491 1.32 7.40 -3.60
N LYS A 492 1.00 8.49 -4.29
CA LYS A 492 -0.36 8.73 -4.79
C LYS A 492 -0.78 7.66 -5.81
N LEU A 493 0.07 7.32 -6.78
CA LEU A 493 -0.18 6.22 -7.73
C LEU A 493 -0.49 4.90 -7.01
N ARG A 494 0.35 4.51 -6.04
CA ARG A 494 0.14 3.27 -5.27
C ARG A 494 -1.17 3.28 -4.50
N ARG A 495 -1.55 4.43 -3.91
CA ARG A 495 -2.86 4.62 -3.27
C ARG A 495 -4.00 4.54 -4.27
N ASP A 496 -3.84 5.14 -5.45
CA ASP A 496 -4.85 5.09 -6.50
C ASP A 496 -5.01 3.67 -7.05
N ILE A 497 -3.93 2.90 -7.23
CA ILE A 497 -3.98 1.48 -7.58
C ILE A 497 -4.73 0.70 -6.49
N TYR A 498 -4.40 0.93 -5.23
CA TYR A 498 -5.07 0.28 -4.10
C TYR A 498 -6.57 0.63 -4.02
N ASN A 499 -6.90 1.92 -4.10
CA ASN A 499 -8.27 2.42 -4.01
C ASN A 499 -9.10 1.99 -5.21
N ASN A 500 -8.58 2.09 -6.44
CA ASN A 500 -9.28 1.63 -7.63
C ASN A 500 -9.49 0.13 -7.61
N SER A 501 -8.50 -0.66 -7.17
CA SER A 501 -8.71 -2.09 -6.95
C SER A 501 -9.89 -2.32 -5.99
N ARG A 502 -10.01 -1.53 -4.92
CA ARG A 502 -11.13 -1.60 -3.97
C ARG A 502 -12.47 -1.15 -4.56
N ILE A 503 -12.49 -0.13 -5.43
CA ILE A 503 -13.71 0.42 -6.05
C ILE A 503 -14.26 -0.52 -7.12
N ALA A 504 -13.39 -1.16 -7.90
CA ALA A 504 -13.70 -2.22 -8.89
C ALA A 504 -14.67 -3.28 -8.39
N MET A 505 -14.71 -3.44 -7.08
CA MET A 505 -15.39 -4.51 -6.38
C MET A 505 -16.82 -4.15 -6.03
N THR A 506 -17.16 -2.87 -6.10
CA THR A 506 -18.54 -2.39 -5.96
C THR A 506 -19.31 -2.53 -7.26
N THR A 507 -18.62 -2.50 -8.40
CA THR A 507 -19.18 -2.83 -9.71
C THR A 507 -19.17 -4.34 -9.88
N VAL A 508 -20.35 -4.98 -9.80
CA VAL A 508 -20.51 -6.45 -9.90
C VAL A 508 -20.10 -6.89 -11.32
N PRO A 509 -18.95 -7.56 -11.52
CA PRO A 509 -18.64 -8.19 -12.79
C PRO A 509 -19.61 -9.36 -13.01
N ARG A 510 -19.94 -9.69 -14.25
CA ARG A 510 -20.88 -10.78 -14.55
C ARG A 510 -20.23 -12.15 -14.32
N ASP A 511 -18.89 -12.22 -14.40
CA ASP A 511 -18.07 -13.39 -14.08
C ASP A 511 -16.77 -12.99 -13.35
N LEU A 512 -16.21 -13.88 -12.53
CA LEU A 512 -14.94 -13.68 -11.84
C LEU A 512 -13.72 -13.83 -12.79
N ALA A 513 -13.88 -14.46 -13.95
CA ALA A 513 -12.91 -14.34 -15.05
C ALA A 513 -12.73 -12.87 -15.49
N GLU A 514 -13.85 -12.18 -15.75
CA GLU A 514 -13.88 -10.75 -16.04
C GLU A 514 -13.29 -9.94 -14.89
N LEU A 515 -13.43 -10.37 -13.63
CA LEU A 515 -12.84 -9.65 -12.49
C LEU A 515 -11.30 -9.60 -12.58
N THR A 516 -10.64 -10.71 -12.93
CA THR A 516 -9.16 -10.72 -12.97
C THR A 516 -8.65 -9.89 -14.14
N GLU A 517 -9.30 -10.02 -15.29
CA GLU A 517 -9.00 -9.23 -16.49
C GLU A 517 -9.31 -7.74 -16.26
N MET A 518 -10.49 -7.40 -15.75
CA MET A 518 -10.89 -6.03 -15.42
C MET A 518 -9.95 -5.39 -14.39
N VAL A 519 -9.61 -6.09 -13.30
CA VAL A 519 -8.72 -5.54 -12.25
C VAL A 519 -7.31 -5.35 -12.78
N VAL A 520 -6.73 -6.36 -13.44
CA VAL A 520 -5.32 -6.33 -13.85
C VAL A 520 -5.12 -5.52 -15.13
N GLN A 521 -5.93 -5.78 -16.16
CA GLN A 521 -5.79 -5.15 -17.46
C GLN A 521 -6.46 -3.79 -17.51
N GLN A 522 -7.76 -3.68 -17.22
CA GLN A 522 -8.45 -2.42 -17.47
C GLN A 522 -8.12 -1.37 -16.43
N GLN A 523 -8.14 -1.72 -15.15
CA GLN A 523 -8.05 -0.69 -14.12
C GLN A 523 -6.62 -0.30 -13.79
N ILE A 524 -5.73 -1.26 -13.55
CA ILE A 524 -4.34 -0.92 -13.20
C ILE A 524 -3.65 -0.22 -14.37
N ASN A 525 -3.77 -0.77 -15.59
CA ASN A 525 -3.21 -0.12 -16.77
C ASN A 525 -3.80 1.28 -16.97
N HIS A 526 -5.13 1.42 -16.91
CA HIS A 526 -5.77 2.73 -17.05
C HIS A 526 -5.33 3.70 -15.95
N VAL A 527 -5.20 3.26 -14.70
CA VAL A 527 -4.71 4.08 -13.60
C VAL A 527 -3.26 4.51 -13.85
N MET A 528 -2.38 3.61 -14.29
CA MET A 528 -0.99 3.93 -14.62
C MET A 528 -0.89 4.93 -15.78
N VAL A 529 -1.62 4.68 -16.87
CA VAL A 529 -1.65 5.55 -18.06
C VAL A 529 -2.28 6.90 -17.71
N HIS A 530 -3.43 6.93 -17.05
CA HIS A 530 -4.12 8.16 -16.61
C HIS A 530 -3.22 8.96 -15.65
N TRP A 531 -2.60 8.31 -14.68
CA TRP A 531 -1.67 8.95 -13.76
C TRP A 531 -0.50 9.58 -14.52
N TYR A 532 0.13 8.83 -15.43
CA TYR A 532 1.25 9.32 -16.21
C TYR A 532 0.87 10.48 -17.15
N THR A 533 -0.30 10.39 -17.75
CA THR A 533 -0.74 11.37 -18.76
C THR A 533 -1.28 12.64 -18.13
N HIS A 534 -2.05 12.54 -17.05
CA HIS A 534 -2.83 13.64 -16.49
C HIS A 534 -2.42 14.10 -15.10
N MET A 535 -1.79 13.24 -14.30
CA MET A 535 -1.49 13.56 -12.89
C MET A 535 -0.02 13.92 -12.66
N LEU A 536 0.87 13.37 -13.47
CA LEU A 536 2.30 13.56 -13.31
C LEU A 536 2.75 14.93 -13.88
N PRO A 537 3.51 15.75 -13.11
CA PRO A 537 4.05 17.01 -13.62
C PRO A 537 4.96 16.80 -14.85
N ASP A 538 4.90 17.72 -15.83
CA ASP A 538 5.64 17.59 -17.11
C ASP A 538 7.15 17.44 -16.94
N ARG A 539 7.74 18.03 -15.89
CA ARG A 539 9.18 17.91 -15.59
C ARG A 539 9.58 16.51 -15.11
N LEU A 540 8.64 15.73 -14.56
CA LEU A 540 8.86 14.34 -14.14
C LEU A 540 8.41 13.33 -15.20
N LYS A 541 7.97 13.81 -16.37
CA LYS A 541 7.37 13.01 -17.42
C LYS A 541 8.27 12.96 -18.64
N LEU A 542 8.47 11.76 -19.20
CA LEU A 542 9.09 11.60 -20.52
C LEU A 542 8.05 11.84 -21.63
N SER A 543 8.46 12.36 -22.78
CA SER A 543 7.58 12.50 -23.95
C SER A 543 7.21 11.16 -24.58
N LEU A 544 7.84 10.08 -24.14
CA LEU A 544 7.59 8.72 -24.62
C LEU A 544 6.23 8.22 -24.12
N PRO A 545 5.45 7.53 -24.97
CA PRO A 545 4.18 6.94 -24.55
C PRO A 545 4.45 5.81 -23.55
N VAL A 546 3.74 5.82 -22.42
CA VAL A 546 3.85 4.76 -21.42
C VAL A 546 3.13 3.51 -21.94
N LEU A 547 3.79 2.37 -21.82
CA LEU A 547 3.36 1.03 -22.27
C LEU A 547 3.26 0.85 -23.80
N ASP A 548 2.96 1.90 -24.57
CA ASP A 548 2.89 1.82 -26.05
C ASP A 548 4.23 2.12 -26.78
N ALA A 549 5.33 2.30 -26.04
CA ALA A 549 6.64 2.62 -26.64
C ALA A 549 7.31 1.45 -27.40
N MET A 550 6.65 0.30 -27.54
CA MET A 550 7.21 -0.86 -28.26
C MET A 550 7.42 -0.58 -29.75
N ASN A 551 6.56 0.23 -30.35
CA ASN A 551 6.67 0.61 -31.77
C ASN A 551 7.79 1.63 -32.04
N ILE A 552 8.48 2.10 -30.99
CA ILE A 552 9.58 3.05 -31.10
C ILE A 552 10.90 2.26 -31.20
N PRO A 553 11.72 2.48 -32.25
CA PRO A 553 13.04 1.89 -32.36
C PRO A 553 13.94 2.23 -31.16
N ASP A 554 14.80 1.29 -30.75
CA ASP A 554 15.68 1.45 -29.58
C ASP A 554 16.55 2.72 -29.66
N ASP A 555 17.08 3.06 -30.83
CA ASP A 555 17.94 4.23 -30.98
C ASP A 555 17.17 5.55 -30.82
N VAL A 556 15.93 5.61 -31.32
CA VAL A 556 15.04 6.76 -31.15
C VAL A 556 14.62 6.89 -29.69
N TYR A 557 14.27 5.77 -29.05
CA TYR A 557 13.94 5.73 -27.63
C TYR A 557 15.09 6.27 -26.77
N MET A 558 16.30 5.73 -26.96
CA MET A 558 17.49 6.13 -26.18
C MET A 558 17.88 7.59 -26.42
N LYS A 559 17.86 8.07 -27.66
CA LYS A 559 18.13 9.50 -27.97
C LYS A 559 17.12 10.43 -27.31
N THR A 560 15.85 10.00 -27.24
CA THR A 560 14.79 10.78 -26.57
C THR A 560 15.03 10.83 -25.06
N VAL A 561 15.29 9.68 -24.43
CA VAL A 561 15.64 9.60 -23.00
C VAL A 561 16.86 10.45 -22.68
N GLU A 562 17.93 10.36 -23.48
CA GLU A 562 19.15 11.15 -23.26
C GLU A 562 18.88 12.67 -23.40
N LYS A 563 18.14 13.08 -24.43
CA LYS A 563 17.76 14.48 -24.64
C LYS A 563 16.94 15.02 -23.47
N GLU A 564 15.90 14.30 -23.07
CA GLU A 564 15.01 14.74 -22.00
C GLU A 564 15.67 14.67 -20.63
N THR A 565 16.59 13.73 -20.38
CA THR A 565 17.36 13.69 -19.13
C THR A 565 18.27 14.92 -18.99
N LYS A 566 18.84 15.41 -20.10
CA LYS A 566 19.64 16.66 -20.09
C LYS A 566 18.79 17.90 -19.84
N ASP A 567 17.54 17.91 -20.29
CA ASP A 567 16.62 19.05 -20.19
C ASP A 567 15.87 19.07 -18.85
N LYS A 568 15.30 17.93 -18.45
CA LYS A 568 14.41 17.77 -17.28
C LYS A 568 15.11 17.17 -16.06
N GLY A 569 16.36 16.71 -16.21
CA GLY A 569 17.08 15.97 -15.18
C GLY A 569 16.70 14.49 -15.09
N ILE A 570 17.37 13.78 -14.18
CA ILE A 570 17.19 12.33 -14.02
C ILE A 570 15.83 11.93 -13.42
N GLY A 571 15.13 12.87 -12.77
CA GLY A 571 13.85 12.64 -12.11
C GLY A 571 12.80 12.02 -13.04
N ALA A 572 12.72 12.46 -14.31
CA ALA A 572 11.77 11.90 -15.26
C ALA A 572 12.03 10.42 -15.58
N VAL A 573 13.29 10.04 -15.74
CA VAL A 573 13.69 8.64 -16.00
C VAL A 573 13.38 7.76 -14.79
N LEU A 574 13.68 8.21 -13.58
CA LEU A 574 13.42 7.45 -12.35
C LEU A 574 11.93 7.32 -12.06
N THR A 575 11.16 8.34 -12.39
CA THR A 575 9.70 8.30 -12.26
C THR A 575 9.10 7.23 -13.17
N VAL A 576 9.51 7.21 -14.45
CA VAL A 576 9.04 6.21 -15.41
C VAL A 576 9.54 4.81 -15.07
N LEU A 577 10.79 4.68 -14.61
CA LEU A 577 11.33 3.39 -14.16
C LEU A 577 10.55 2.85 -12.95
N ALA A 578 10.22 3.70 -11.98
CA ALA A 578 9.40 3.32 -10.83
C ALA A 578 7.97 2.96 -11.23
N LEU A 579 7.40 3.64 -12.22
CA LEU A 579 6.11 3.26 -12.81
C LEU A 579 6.17 1.86 -13.42
N TYR A 580 7.23 1.56 -14.20
CA TYR A 580 7.40 0.21 -14.75
C TYR A 580 7.68 -0.83 -13.66
N ASP A 581 8.41 -0.51 -12.60
CA ASP A 581 8.60 -1.39 -11.45
C ASP A 581 7.26 -1.83 -10.84
N GLU A 582 6.31 -0.91 -10.62
CA GLU A 582 4.95 -1.27 -10.19
C GLU A 582 4.26 -2.21 -11.19
N GLY A 583 4.37 -1.91 -12.50
CA GLY A 583 3.85 -2.78 -13.56
C GLY A 583 4.46 -4.19 -13.53
N LEU A 584 5.76 -4.31 -13.28
CA LEU A 584 6.47 -5.59 -13.15
C LEU A 584 5.96 -6.39 -11.95
N LEU A 585 5.81 -5.73 -10.80
CA LEU A 585 5.32 -6.37 -9.57
C LEU A 585 3.88 -6.86 -9.73
N ILE A 586 3.04 -6.10 -10.43
CA ILE A 586 1.67 -6.47 -10.78
C ILE A 586 1.70 -7.68 -11.72
N ALA A 587 2.39 -7.57 -12.85
CA ALA A 587 2.52 -8.64 -13.83
C ALA A 587 3.04 -9.94 -13.21
N GLN A 588 4.10 -9.88 -12.39
CA GLN A 588 4.64 -11.04 -11.68
C GLN A 588 3.66 -11.63 -10.66
N SER A 589 2.79 -10.80 -10.10
CA SER A 589 1.77 -11.25 -9.16
C SER A 589 0.69 -12.03 -9.87
N PHE A 590 0.33 -11.70 -11.11
CA PHE A 590 -0.75 -12.40 -11.82
C PHE A 590 -0.24 -13.50 -12.76
N LEU A 591 0.93 -13.32 -13.37
CA LEU A 591 1.55 -14.31 -14.24
C LEU A 591 2.03 -15.54 -13.46
N HIS A 592 1.63 -16.72 -13.90
CA HIS A 592 2.01 -17.97 -13.26
C HIS A 592 3.52 -18.22 -13.31
N LYS A 593 4.09 -18.78 -12.23
CA LYS A 593 5.54 -19.07 -12.16
C LYS A 593 5.98 -20.23 -13.05
N ARG A 594 5.07 -21.17 -13.29
CA ARG A 594 5.30 -22.36 -14.11
C ARG A 594 4.06 -22.55 -14.95
N LEU A 595 4.29 -23.03 -16.16
CA LEU A 595 3.26 -23.59 -16.98
C LEU A 595 2.52 -24.67 -16.20
N GLN A 596 1.19 -24.62 -16.25
CA GLN A 596 0.41 -25.69 -15.67
C GLN A 596 0.63 -26.94 -16.49
N GLY A 597 1.45 -27.87 -15.97
CA GLY A 597 1.47 -29.23 -16.49
C GLY A 597 0.08 -29.87 -16.37
N SER A 598 -0.13 -30.99 -17.05
CA SER A 598 -1.37 -31.80 -16.94
C SER A 598 -1.75 -32.10 -15.48
N THR A 599 -0.75 -32.21 -14.60
CA THR A 599 -0.88 -32.46 -13.15
C THR A 599 -1.40 -31.27 -12.32
N THR A 600 -1.54 -30.09 -12.93
CA THR A 600 -2.11 -28.89 -12.29
C THR A 600 -3.52 -28.54 -12.73
N ARG A 601 -4.07 -29.28 -13.70
CA ARG A 601 -5.45 -29.14 -14.15
C ARG A 601 -6.42 -29.64 -13.09
N TRP A 602 -7.62 -29.05 -13.09
CA TRP A 602 -8.75 -29.47 -12.24
C TRP A 602 -9.02 -30.97 -12.29
N ALA A 603 -8.87 -31.60 -13.46
CA ALA A 603 -9.00 -33.05 -13.64
C ALA A 603 -8.08 -33.84 -12.68
N HIS A 604 -6.89 -33.33 -12.36
CA HIS A 604 -5.98 -33.94 -11.41
C HIS A 604 -6.39 -33.67 -9.96
N LEU A 605 -7.07 -32.55 -9.68
CA LEU A 605 -7.64 -32.27 -8.36
C LEU A 605 -8.84 -33.18 -8.05
N GLN A 606 -9.69 -33.45 -9.04
CA GLN A 606 -10.77 -34.44 -8.95
C GLN A 606 -10.25 -35.87 -8.64
N GLN A 607 -9.01 -36.19 -9.03
CA GLN A 607 -8.39 -37.47 -8.64
C GLN A 607 -8.06 -37.54 -7.15
N PHE A 608 -7.89 -36.40 -6.46
CA PHE A 608 -7.63 -36.34 -5.02
C PHE A 608 -8.88 -35.99 -4.20
N TRP A 609 -9.94 -35.52 -4.86
CA TRP A 609 -11.15 -34.98 -4.23
C TRP A 609 -12.40 -35.66 -4.79
N GLN A 610 -13.05 -36.50 -3.97
CA GLN A 610 -14.34 -37.12 -4.28
C GLN A 610 -15.38 -36.66 -3.26
N GLY A 611 -16.21 -35.69 -3.62
CA GLY A 611 -17.44 -35.34 -2.90
C GLY A 611 -17.25 -35.02 -1.41
N GLY A 612 -16.27 -34.18 -1.07
CA GLY A 612 -16.03 -33.76 0.32
C GLY A 612 -15.00 -34.59 1.09
N ARG A 613 -14.39 -35.62 0.47
CA ARG A 613 -13.29 -36.37 1.08
C ARG A 613 -12.05 -36.35 0.19
N LEU A 614 -10.91 -36.03 0.79
CA LEU A 614 -9.60 -36.37 0.24
C LEU A 614 -9.47 -37.89 0.26
N ILE A 615 -9.38 -38.51 -0.92
CA ILE A 615 -9.34 -39.98 -1.09
C ILE A 615 -8.07 -40.60 -0.49
N MET A 616 -7.08 -39.78 -0.18
CA MET A 616 -5.79 -40.26 0.32
C MET A 616 -5.84 -40.70 1.78
N GLY A 617 -5.20 -41.84 2.05
CA GLY A 617 -4.97 -42.34 3.40
C GLY A 617 -4.13 -41.36 4.25
N PRO A 618 -4.16 -41.45 5.60
CA PRO A 618 -3.41 -40.55 6.49
C PRO A 618 -1.88 -40.54 6.29
N GLU A 619 -1.32 -41.61 5.73
CA GLU A 619 0.11 -41.71 5.37
C GLU A 619 0.40 -41.16 3.98
N GLU A 620 -0.47 -41.38 3.00
CA GLU A 620 -0.39 -40.76 1.66
C GLU A 620 -0.58 -39.24 1.73
N ARG A 621 -1.41 -38.75 2.67
CA ARG A 621 -1.51 -37.32 3.03
C ARG A 621 -0.19 -36.72 3.51
N ARG A 622 0.69 -37.53 4.09
CA ARG A 622 2.02 -37.11 4.54
C ARG A 622 3.09 -37.26 3.44
N GLN A 623 2.97 -38.24 2.55
CA GLN A 623 4.00 -38.57 1.56
C GLN A 623 3.83 -37.92 0.18
N ALA A 624 2.60 -37.78 -0.33
CA ALA A 624 2.41 -37.31 -1.70
C ALA A 624 2.43 -35.77 -1.79
N ALA A 625 2.49 -35.26 -3.03
CA ALA A 625 2.15 -33.89 -3.42
C ALA A 625 0.84 -33.31 -2.81
N GLY A 626 0.08 -34.12 -2.06
CA GLY A 626 -1.09 -33.82 -1.27
C GLY A 626 -0.92 -32.85 -0.11
N THR A 627 0.28 -32.48 0.38
CA THR A 627 0.33 -31.30 1.29
C THR A 627 -0.01 -30.02 0.53
N LYS A 628 0.51 -29.82 -0.67
CA LYS A 628 0.29 -28.57 -1.43
C LYS A 628 -1.14 -28.47 -1.95
N TRP A 629 -1.71 -29.57 -2.46
CA TRP A 629 -3.10 -29.59 -2.92
C TRP A 629 -4.10 -29.59 -1.78
N ALA A 630 -3.92 -30.39 -0.72
CA ALA A 630 -4.78 -30.30 0.45
C ALA A 630 -4.76 -28.88 1.03
N ARG A 631 -3.58 -28.25 1.15
CA ARG A 631 -3.48 -26.84 1.58
C ARG A 631 -4.21 -25.87 0.66
N ARG A 632 -4.22 -26.12 -0.65
CA ARG A 632 -4.90 -25.25 -1.61
C ARG A 632 -6.41 -25.44 -1.53
N ILE A 633 -6.85 -26.69 -1.43
CA ILE A 633 -8.24 -27.09 -1.18
C ILE A 633 -8.72 -26.47 0.15
N ASP A 634 -7.99 -26.65 1.25
CA ASP A 634 -8.29 -26.04 2.55
C ASP A 634 -8.38 -24.52 2.47
N LYS A 635 -7.45 -23.87 1.75
CA LYS A 635 -7.48 -22.41 1.57
C LYS A 635 -8.70 -21.96 0.79
N LEU A 636 -9.05 -22.66 -0.28
CA LEU A 636 -10.25 -22.36 -1.05
C LEU A 636 -11.51 -22.62 -0.21
N LEU A 637 -11.60 -23.75 0.48
CA LEU A 637 -12.72 -24.08 1.37
C LEU A 637 -12.83 -23.11 2.56
N SER A 638 -11.73 -22.51 3.02
CA SER A 638 -11.78 -21.47 4.04
C SER A 638 -12.48 -20.19 3.57
N VAL A 639 -12.51 -19.95 2.25
CA VAL A 639 -13.27 -18.83 1.66
C VAL A 639 -14.76 -19.15 1.60
N LYS A 640 -15.14 -20.41 1.38
CA LYS A 640 -16.55 -20.85 1.28
C LYS A 640 -17.47 -20.35 2.42
N PRO A 641 -17.14 -20.47 3.72
CA PRO A 641 -17.98 -19.94 4.79
C PRO A 641 -17.94 -18.41 4.87
N VAL A 642 -16.83 -17.77 4.49
CA VAL A 642 -16.68 -16.30 4.48
C VAL A 642 -17.64 -15.66 3.48
N ILE A 643 -17.91 -16.36 2.38
CA ILE A 643 -18.77 -15.88 1.29
C ILE A 643 -20.23 -16.36 1.43
N GLY A 644 -20.54 -17.14 2.47
CA GLY A 644 -21.86 -17.72 2.67
C GLY A 644 -22.31 -18.64 1.54
N TYR A 645 -21.38 -19.35 0.88
CA TYR A 645 -21.73 -20.19 -0.26
C TYR A 645 -22.38 -21.50 0.19
N SER A 646 -23.63 -21.70 -0.24
CA SER A 646 -24.49 -22.82 0.17
C SER A 646 -24.42 -24.04 -0.74
N GLY A 647 -23.71 -23.97 -1.87
CA GLY A 647 -23.56 -25.09 -2.81
C GLY A 647 -22.62 -26.18 -2.30
N THR A 648 -22.47 -27.25 -3.08
CA THR A 648 -21.53 -28.34 -2.78
C THR A 648 -20.08 -27.85 -2.89
N ASP A 649 -19.12 -28.58 -2.30
CA ASP A 649 -17.71 -28.23 -2.48
C ASP A 649 -17.29 -28.32 -3.96
N ASP A 650 -17.85 -29.26 -4.71
CA ASP A 650 -17.56 -29.45 -6.14
C ASP A 650 -18.08 -28.28 -6.97
N GLU A 651 -19.28 -27.78 -6.69
CA GLU A 651 -19.82 -26.58 -7.33
C GLU A 651 -19.01 -25.33 -6.97
N PHE A 652 -18.59 -25.21 -5.69
CA PHE A 652 -17.72 -24.13 -5.24
C PHE A 652 -16.38 -24.15 -5.98
N PHE A 653 -15.74 -25.31 -6.07
CA PHE A 653 -14.48 -25.42 -6.78
C PHE A 653 -14.64 -25.21 -8.28
N ALA A 654 -15.68 -25.72 -8.91
CA ALA A 654 -15.96 -25.48 -10.32
C ALA A 654 -16.09 -23.97 -10.59
N MET A 655 -16.83 -23.26 -9.74
CA MET A 655 -16.97 -21.79 -9.82
C MET A 655 -15.61 -21.09 -9.64
N VAL A 656 -14.87 -21.38 -8.56
CA VAL A 656 -13.58 -20.73 -8.29
C VAL A 656 -12.57 -21.05 -9.39
N MET A 657 -12.52 -22.28 -9.89
CA MET A 657 -11.56 -22.71 -10.90
C MET A 657 -11.90 -22.16 -12.28
N GLY A 658 -13.18 -22.20 -12.69
CA GLY A 658 -13.61 -21.58 -13.94
C GLY A 658 -13.23 -20.10 -13.99
N ALA A 659 -13.29 -19.43 -12.85
CA ALA A 659 -12.97 -18.02 -12.79
C ALA A 659 -11.50 -17.67 -12.52
N MET A 660 -10.76 -18.51 -11.78
CA MET A 660 -9.30 -18.34 -11.62
C MET A 660 -8.52 -18.76 -12.86
N PHE A 661 -9.13 -19.59 -13.72
CA PHE A 661 -8.53 -20.13 -14.93
C PHE A 661 -9.55 -20.03 -16.07
N PRO A 662 -9.84 -18.82 -16.56
CA PRO A 662 -10.67 -18.69 -17.74
C PRO A 662 -9.98 -19.41 -18.90
N GLU A 663 -10.77 -19.83 -19.88
CA GLU A 663 -10.25 -20.47 -21.10
C GLU A 663 -9.23 -19.55 -21.81
N GLU A 664 -8.49 -20.13 -22.77
CA GLU A 664 -7.18 -19.66 -23.25
C GLU A 664 -7.08 -18.17 -23.65
N GLU A 665 -8.18 -17.51 -24.00
CA GLU A 665 -8.24 -16.14 -24.51
C GLU A 665 -7.92 -15.04 -23.47
N SER A 666 -8.19 -15.27 -22.17
CA SER A 666 -8.02 -14.23 -21.12
C SER A 666 -6.57 -13.96 -20.68
N LYS A 667 -5.59 -14.74 -21.15
CA LYS A 667 -4.19 -14.67 -20.66
C LYS A 667 -3.31 -13.70 -21.44
N THR A 668 -3.71 -13.32 -22.65
CA THR A 668 -2.91 -12.50 -23.58
C THR A 668 -2.62 -11.14 -22.99
N SER A 669 -3.61 -10.43 -22.46
CA SER A 669 -3.44 -9.04 -22.05
C SER A 669 -2.47 -8.79 -20.89
N VAL A 670 -2.49 -9.64 -19.85
CA VAL A 670 -1.53 -9.56 -18.73
C VAL A 670 -0.12 -9.86 -19.22
N ILE A 671 0.01 -10.75 -20.20
CA ILE A 671 1.30 -11.09 -20.81
C ILE A 671 1.79 -9.92 -21.67
N THR A 672 0.95 -9.32 -22.51
CA THR A 672 1.30 -8.14 -23.30
C THR A 672 1.75 -6.99 -22.39
N LEU A 673 1.01 -6.68 -21.31
CA LEU A 673 1.40 -5.68 -20.33
C LEU A 673 2.76 -6.03 -19.68
N ALA A 674 2.97 -7.30 -19.33
CA ALA A 674 4.21 -7.79 -18.75
C ALA A 674 5.41 -7.58 -19.69
N ILE A 675 5.25 -7.92 -20.97
CA ILE A 675 6.26 -7.77 -22.01
C ILE A 675 6.58 -6.28 -22.21
N GLN A 676 5.56 -5.46 -22.43
CA GLN A 676 5.71 -4.01 -22.66
C GLN A 676 6.42 -3.33 -21.49
N THR A 677 6.02 -3.64 -20.27
CA THR A 677 6.62 -3.08 -19.05
C THR A 677 8.09 -3.51 -18.92
N ALA A 678 8.37 -4.80 -19.12
CA ALA A 678 9.73 -5.33 -18.99
C ALA A 678 10.69 -4.77 -20.05
N ILE A 679 10.29 -4.74 -21.31
CA ILE A 679 11.15 -4.22 -22.39
C ILE A 679 11.46 -2.73 -22.16
N ASN A 680 10.46 -1.93 -21.79
CA ASN A 680 10.71 -0.51 -21.51
C ASN A 680 11.57 -0.30 -20.25
N ALA A 681 11.39 -1.11 -19.20
CA ALA A 681 12.27 -1.10 -18.04
C ALA A 681 13.72 -1.46 -18.42
N VAL A 682 13.94 -2.47 -19.28
CA VAL A 682 15.28 -2.81 -19.79
C VAL A 682 15.91 -1.64 -20.54
N ARG A 683 15.15 -0.94 -21.38
CA ARG A 683 15.66 0.24 -22.10
C ARG A 683 16.13 1.33 -21.14
N LEU A 684 15.34 1.66 -20.12
CA LEU A 684 15.75 2.65 -19.11
C LEU A 684 16.95 2.17 -18.28
N LEU A 685 17.00 0.89 -17.89
CA LEU A 685 18.13 0.34 -17.16
C LEU A 685 19.42 0.32 -17.99
N ARG A 686 19.32 0.06 -19.31
CA ARG A 686 20.46 0.16 -20.25
C ARG A 686 20.96 1.58 -20.38
N PHE A 687 20.07 2.57 -20.44
CA PHE A 687 20.45 3.99 -20.41
C PHE A 687 21.22 4.32 -19.12
N LEU A 688 20.72 3.88 -17.97
CA LEU A 688 21.39 4.10 -16.68
C LEU A 688 22.75 3.39 -16.61
N ASP A 689 22.87 2.13 -17.03
CA ASP A 689 24.15 1.40 -16.99
C ASP A 689 25.19 1.99 -17.95
N ALA A 690 24.77 2.48 -19.12
CA ALA A 690 25.66 3.09 -20.12
C ALA A 690 26.08 4.52 -19.76
N SER A 691 25.27 5.25 -19.01
CA SER A 691 25.55 6.64 -18.64
C SER A 691 26.58 6.72 -17.52
N SER A 692 27.71 7.39 -17.75
CA SER A 692 28.71 7.65 -16.69
C SER A 692 28.18 8.51 -15.54
N GLU A 693 27.30 9.47 -15.83
CA GLU A 693 26.73 10.41 -14.86
C GLU A 693 25.65 9.74 -13.99
N TRP A 694 24.70 9.08 -14.64
CA TRP A 694 23.50 8.53 -14.00
C TRP A 694 23.61 7.06 -13.53
N ARG A 695 24.75 6.41 -13.72
CA ARG A 695 24.92 4.98 -13.35
C ARG A 695 24.57 4.66 -11.91
N CYS A 696 24.75 5.61 -10.99
CA CYS A 696 24.49 5.38 -9.58
C CYS A 696 23.00 5.19 -9.25
N PHE A 697 22.12 5.56 -10.19
CA PHE A 697 20.68 5.36 -10.09
C PHE A 697 20.19 4.03 -10.67
N PHE A 698 21.10 3.22 -11.22
CA PHE A 698 20.78 1.86 -11.66
C PHE A 698 20.21 1.04 -10.49
N ASP A 699 18.98 0.54 -10.64
CA ASP A 699 18.31 -0.28 -9.64
C ASP A 699 18.36 -1.76 -10.03
N MET A 700 19.26 -2.49 -9.37
CA MET A 700 19.45 -3.94 -9.55
C MET A 700 18.17 -4.73 -9.21
N ARG A 701 17.32 -4.24 -8.32
CA ARG A 701 16.04 -4.88 -7.96
C ARG A 701 15.13 -4.94 -9.18
N VAL A 702 14.92 -3.79 -9.84
CA VAL A 702 14.07 -3.69 -11.03
C VAL A 702 14.62 -4.60 -12.13
N LEU A 703 15.94 -4.66 -12.30
CA LEU A 703 16.56 -5.58 -13.25
C LEU A 703 16.24 -7.05 -12.95
N MET A 704 16.31 -7.47 -11.68
CA MET A 704 15.95 -8.84 -11.30
C MET A 704 14.47 -9.12 -11.48
N ASP A 705 13.61 -8.13 -11.26
CA ASP A 705 12.18 -8.27 -11.49
C ASP A 705 11.84 -8.40 -12.98
N VAL A 706 12.55 -7.65 -13.84
CA VAL A 706 12.53 -7.83 -15.30
C VAL A 706 12.97 -9.26 -15.65
N TRP A 707 14.11 -9.73 -15.15
CA TRP A 707 14.62 -11.08 -15.43
C TRP A 707 13.59 -12.15 -15.08
N VAL A 708 13.04 -12.09 -13.87
CA VAL A 708 12.04 -13.04 -13.39
C VAL A 708 10.78 -13.03 -14.25
N LEU A 709 10.41 -11.87 -14.81
CA LEU A 709 9.23 -11.75 -15.66
C LEU A 709 9.50 -12.26 -17.09
N LEU A 710 10.58 -11.81 -17.73
CA LEU A 710 10.94 -12.22 -19.10
C LEU A 710 11.22 -13.73 -19.18
N THR A 711 11.89 -14.33 -18.19
CA THR A 711 12.09 -15.79 -18.15
C THR A 711 10.77 -16.55 -18.03
N ARG A 712 9.74 -15.98 -17.37
CA ARG A 712 8.39 -16.57 -17.38
C ARG A 712 7.77 -16.45 -18.77
N VAL A 713 7.82 -15.28 -19.41
CA VAL A 713 7.28 -15.07 -20.76
C VAL A 713 7.85 -16.09 -21.75
N VAL A 714 9.17 -16.31 -21.77
CA VAL A 714 9.80 -17.31 -22.65
C VAL A 714 9.27 -18.71 -22.37
N ARG A 715 9.09 -19.09 -21.09
CA ARG A 715 8.47 -20.39 -20.75
C ARG A 715 7.05 -20.51 -21.30
N PHE A 716 6.30 -19.41 -21.41
CA PHE A 716 4.95 -19.37 -21.95
C PHE A 716 4.87 -19.27 -23.49
N GLU A 717 5.97 -19.37 -24.23
CA GLU A 717 6.02 -19.21 -25.72
C GLU A 717 4.88 -19.89 -26.47
N ARG A 718 4.49 -21.11 -26.09
CA ARG A 718 3.41 -21.88 -26.76
C ARG A 718 1.99 -21.35 -26.53
N TYR A 719 1.82 -20.42 -25.59
CA TYR A 719 0.54 -19.85 -25.16
C TYR A 719 0.43 -18.36 -25.48
N LEU A 720 1.48 -17.80 -26.09
CA LEU A 720 1.46 -16.44 -26.62
C LEU A 720 0.61 -16.43 -27.87
N ASP A 721 -0.15 -15.36 -28.07
CA ASP A 721 -0.81 -15.12 -29.34
C ASP A 721 0.23 -14.82 -30.45
N ALA A 722 -0.23 -14.73 -31.69
CA ALA A 722 0.67 -14.52 -32.82
C ALA A 722 1.46 -13.19 -32.71
N GLU A 723 0.86 -12.16 -32.11
CA GLU A 723 1.49 -10.84 -31.93
C GLU A 723 2.61 -10.91 -30.88
N ASP A 724 2.31 -11.45 -29.69
CA ASP A 724 3.27 -11.63 -28.61
C ASP A 724 4.40 -12.61 -29.00
N GLN A 725 4.11 -13.63 -29.82
CA GLN A 725 5.15 -14.53 -30.36
C GLN A 725 6.19 -13.77 -31.20
N THR A 726 5.78 -12.74 -31.94
CA THR A 726 6.74 -11.92 -32.71
C THR A 726 7.74 -11.16 -31.81
N MET A 727 7.40 -10.97 -30.54
CA MET A 727 8.23 -10.28 -29.55
C MET A 727 9.28 -11.19 -28.89
N LEU A 728 9.15 -12.52 -29.00
CA LEU A 728 10.07 -13.46 -28.34
C LEU A 728 11.56 -13.29 -28.70
N PRO A 729 11.95 -13.04 -29.97
CA PRO A 729 13.35 -12.75 -30.30
C PRO A 729 13.88 -11.54 -29.52
N ARG A 730 13.05 -10.50 -29.36
CA ARG A 730 13.40 -9.32 -28.58
C ARG A 730 13.53 -9.65 -27.10
N VAL A 731 12.58 -10.38 -26.53
CA VAL A 731 12.61 -10.83 -25.13
C VAL A 731 13.89 -11.62 -24.82
N ARG A 732 14.30 -12.55 -25.71
CA ARG A 732 15.56 -13.30 -25.56
C ARG A 732 16.78 -12.37 -25.60
N SER A 733 16.81 -11.42 -26.53
CA SER A 733 17.87 -10.40 -26.58
C SER A 733 17.92 -9.54 -25.31
N ASP A 734 16.78 -9.11 -24.78
CA ASP A 734 16.73 -8.32 -23.55
C ASP A 734 17.17 -9.13 -22.32
N LEU A 735 16.92 -10.46 -22.27
CA LEU A 735 17.51 -11.33 -21.25
C LEU A 735 19.05 -11.34 -21.31
N GLU A 736 19.64 -11.38 -22.50
CA GLU A 736 21.11 -11.28 -22.65
C GLU A 736 21.65 -9.94 -22.13
N HIS A 737 20.96 -8.85 -22.45
CA HIS A 737 21.30 -7.53 -21.92
C HIS A 737 21.18 -7.49 -20.39
N CYS A 738 20.14 -8.09 -19.82
CA CYS A 738 19.99 -8.20 -18.37
C CYS A 738 21.18 -8.93 -17.74
N LEU A 739 21.57 -10.07 -18.30
CA LEU A 739 22.71 -10.83 -17.82
C LEU A 739 24.03 -10.03 -17.92
N ALA A 740 24.23 -9.28 -19.00
CA ALA A 740 25.37 -8.39 -19.17
C ALA A 740 25.39 -7.27 -18.12
N MET A 741 24.26 -6.61 -17.88
CA MET A 741 24.13 -5.57 -16.84
C MET A 741 24.38 -6.13 -15.43
N VAL A 742 23.91 -7.35 -15.14
CA VAL A 742 24.24 -8.04 -13.88
C VAL A 742 25.74 -8.26 -13.78
N ARG A 743 26.42 -8.79 -14.80
CA ARG A 743 27.89 -8.99 -14.76
C ARG A 743 28.64 -7.67 -14.52
N ASN A 744 28.21 -6.60 -15.18
CA ASN A 744 28.84 -5.28 -15.07
C ASN A 744 28.72 -4.66 -13.68
N ASN A 745 27.55 -4.83 -13.03
CA ASN A 745 27.25 -4.16 -11.77
C ASN A 745 27.52 -5.06 -10.54
N ALA A 746 27.38 -6.37 -10.72
CA ALA A 746 27.51 -7.32 -9.63
C ALA A 746 28.97 -7.70 -9.36
N SER A 747 29.94 -7.48 -10.26
CA SER A 747 31.38 -7.75 -9.99
C SER A 747 31.94 -7.10 -8.72
N ARG A 748 31.21 -6.15 -8.13
CA ARG A 748 31.52 -5.46 -6.88
C ARG A 748 30.91 -6.10 -5.61
N SER A 749 30.03 -7.10 -5.74
CA SER A 749 29.40 -7.84 -4.65
C SER A 749 29.94 -9.26 -4.59
N LEU A 750 30.29 -9.76 -3.39
CA LEU A 750 30.72 -11.14 -3.19
C LEU A 750 29.70 -12.18 -3.67
N HIS A 751 28.42 -11.83 -3.76
CA HIS A 751 27.31 -12.75 -4.07
C HIS A 751 26.99 -12.84 -5.55
N ALA A 752 27.59 -11.96 -6.32
CA ALA A 752 27.37 -11.85 -7.73
C ALA A 752 27.71 -13.11 -8.50
N ALA A 753 28.80 -13.79 -8.14
CA ALA A 753 29.24 -14.98 -8.88
C ALA A 753 28.19 -16.09 -8.87
N ASN A 754 27.61 -16.39 -7.70
CA ASN A 754 26.56 -17.40 -7.56
C ASN A 754 25.27 -16.99 -8.30
N LEU A 755 24.90 -15.70 -8.20
CA LEU A 755 23.72 -15.18 -8.89
C LEU A 755 23.90 -15.24 -10.42
N ILE A 756 25.04 -14.80 -10.93
CA ILE A 756 25.40 -14.83 -12.35
C ILE A 756 25.36 -16.27 -12.86
N GLY A 757 26.02 -17.20 -12.17
CA GLY A 757 26.03 -18.60 -12.59
C GLY A 757 24.64 -19.22 -12.65
N LYS A 758 23.77 -18.89 -11.69
CA LYS A 758 22.36 -19.32 -11.69
C LYS A 758 21.57 -18.71 -12.85
N MET A 759 21.77 -17.43 -13.15
CA MET A 759 21.13 -16.77 -14.28
C MET A 759 21.62 -17.34 -15.62
N GLU A 760 22.90 -17.66 -15.74
CA GLU A 760 23.48 -18.31 -16.93
C GLU A 760 22.95 -19.73 -17.14
N GLU A 761 22.78 -20.49 -16.06
CA GLU A 761 22.12 -21.81 -16.11
C GLU A 761 20.66 -21.67 -16.54
N GLU A 762 19.89 -20.78 -15.90
CA GLU A 762 18.49 -20.54 -16.25
C GLU A 762 18.35 -20.05 -17.71
N TYR A 763 19.24 -19.19 -18.20
CA TYR A 763 19.22 -18.74 -19.59
C TYR A 763 19.50 -19.88 -20.57
N ARG A 764 20.48 -20.75 -20.27
CA ARG A 764 20.78 -21.93 -21.09
C ARG A 764 19.60 -22.90 -21.14
N GLU A 765 18.94 -23.12 -20.01
CA GLU A 765 17.72 -23.96 -19.96
C GLU A 765 16.58 -23.41 -20.82
N LEU A 766 16.52 -22.09 -21.03
CA LEU A 766 15.49 -21.46 -21.87
C LEU A 766 15.78 -21.52 -23.37
N LEU A 767 17.03 -21.81 -23.76
CA LEU A 767 17.45 -21.96 -25.15
C LEU A 767 17.36 -23.43 -25.64
N LEU A 768 17.25 -24.38 -24.72
CA LEU A 768 17.03 -25.81 -24.99
C LEU A 768 15.53 -26.11 -25.13
#